data_AF-A0A9X3D0V0-F1
#
_entry.id   AF-A0A9X3D0V0-F1
#
_cell.length_a   1.000
_cell.length_b   1.000
_cell.length_c   1.000
_cell.angle_alpha   90.00
_cell.angle_beta   90.00
_cell.angle_gamma   90.00
#
_symmetry.space_group_name_H-M   'P 1'
#
loop_
_entity.id
_entity.type
_entity.pdbx_description
1 polymer ?
#
loop_
_entity_poly.entity_id
_entity_poly.type
_entity_poly.pdbx_seq_one_letter_code
_entity_poly.pdbx_strand_id
1 'polypeptide(L)'
;MSEGKPTPNLLGSSTSPYLRQHADNPVAWQEWGDDALAEAARRDVPILLSVGYAACHWCHVMAHESFEDDVIAAQMNSDFVCIKVDREERPDIDAIYMNATVAMTGQGGWPMTCFLTPSGEPFYCGTYFPSTARGGMPSFPQIMSAVSEAWVQRRDEIAEMGRKVRDHLHANSAALPVADLDVDDRLVDHVVATTLDDEDRAAGGFGGAPKFPPSALLEGLLRASERDGDRAAVDAVGRTCAAMARGGIYDQLAGGFARYSVDNDWVVPHFEKMLYDNAQLIRVYAHLARRTGDVLARRVTEETIEFLRRDLAVGGGFASSLDADADGVEGSTYVWSPQQLADVLGADDGLWAAEVFGVTETGTFEHGTSTLRLPDDVDDLDRLALVRARLLAARAQRPQPARDDKVVTAWNAMAVTALAEAGATFGRADWIDLGAWCARALLDTHLVDGTLRRSSLDGHVGAPVAALDDHAALVTALLTLHQVTGQTTWRDGGLAVLDAAIELFADVAEPGAWYDAAGHDLVARPRDPVDGATPAGASLIAEALLAASALAKFGPASRYAELLDQTLARSTVLLAKVPRSAGHWLATAVARLHGPLQIAVAQSDDSSGDLAAAARIAAPGGAIVVAGKRDSIPLLDGRGPVNGADAAYVCRGTVCDLPVTDRDALAAKL
;
A
#
# COMPACT_ATOMS: atom_id res chain seq x y z
N MET A 1 -12.44 45.62 -25.30
CA MET A 1 -11.50 44.51 -25.04
C MET A 1 -11.29 44.51 -23.53
N SER A 2 -11.96 43.58 -22.84
CA SER A 2 -11.74 43.38 -21.41
C SER A 2 -10.36 42.76 -21.27
N GLU A 3 -9.40 43.47 -20.69
CA GLU A 3 -8.18 42.84 -20.18
C GLU A 3 -8.64 41.73 -19.23
N GLY A 4 -8.45 40.47 -19.66
CA GLY A 4 -8.86 39.31 -18.88
C GLY A 4 -8.03 39.30 -17.61
N LYS A 5 -8.70 39.35 -16.45
CA LYS A 5 -8.03 39.05 -15.18
C LYS A 5 -7.32 37.69 -15.33
N PRO A 6 -6.08 37.55 -14.85
CA PRO A 6 -5.41 36.25 -14.83
C PRO A 6 -6.31 35.25 -14.09
N THR A 7 -6.46 34.05 -14.67
CA THR A 7 -7.15 32.94 -14.01
C THR A 7 -6.46 32.69 -12.67
N PRO A 8 -7.17 32.74 -11.53
CA PRO A 8 -6.54 32.54 -10.23
C PRO A 8 -6.12 31.08 -10.05
N ASN A 9 -5.06 30.86 -9.26
CA ASN A 9 -4.74 29.54 -8.72
C ASN A 9 -5.86 29.11 -7.75
N LEU A 10 -6.37 27.88 -7.92
CA LEU A 10 -7.52 27.35 -7.19
C LEU A 10 -7.14 26.31 -6.13
N LEU A 11 -5.86 25.95 -5.98
CA LEU A 11 -5.45 24.84 -5.11
C LEU A 11 -5.56 25.14 -3.61
N GLY A 12 -5.67 26.41 -3.21
CA GLY A 12 -5.79 26.82 -1.81
C GLY A 12 -7.02 26.26 -1.08
N SER A 13 -8.06 25.83 -1.81
CA SER A 13 -9.26 25.19 -1.24
C SER A 13 -9.27 23.66 -1.32
N SER A 14 -8.25 23.02 -1.90
CA SER A 14 -8.20 21.56 -2.05
C SER A 14 -8.17 20.84 -0.69
N THR A 15 -8.59 19.59 -0.60
CA THR A 15 -8.39 18.73 0.58
C THR A 15 -7.03 18.02 0.58
N SER A 16 -6.29 18.05 -0.52
CA SER A 16 -4.94 17.48 -0.60
C SER A 16 -3.89 18.43 -0.02
N PRO A 17 -3.10 17.99 0.98
CA PRO A 17 -1.93 18.75 1.44
C PRO A 17 -0.93 19.02 0.32
N TYR A 18 -0.69 18.05 -0.57
CA TYR A 18 0.19 18.22 -1.73
C TYR A 18 -0.28 19.33 -2.66
N LEU A 19 -1.57 19.39 -2.98
CA LEU A 19 -2.09 20.45 -3.84
C LEU A 19 -1.98 21.83 -3.16
N ARG A 20 -2.25 21.91 -1.85
CA ARG A 20 -2.11 23.15 -1.08
C ARG A 20 -0.68 23.69 -1.04
N GLN A 21 0.34 22.82 -1.10
CA GLN A 21 1.75 23.25 -1.19
C GLN A 21 2.03 24.12 -2.42
N HIS A 22 1.17 24.06 -3.44
CA HIS A 22 1.31 24.83 -4.68
C HIS A 22 0.30 25.98 -4.82
N ALA A 23 -0.43 26.32 -3.76
CA ALA A 23 -1.49 27.34 -3.79
C ALA A 23 -0.95 28.77 -4.05
N ASP A 24 0.29 29.04 -3.62
CA ASP A 24 0.92 30.35 -3.78
C ASP A 24 1.78 30.47 -5.05
N ASN A 25 1.88 29.40 -5.85
CA ASN A 25 2.60 29.43 -7.11
C ASN A 25 1.96 30.43 -8.09
N PRO A 26 2.76 31.19 -8.88
CA PRO A 26 2.25 32.10 -9.90
C PRO A 26 1.50 31.40 -11.05
N VAL A 27 1.60 30.07 -11.15
CA VAL A 27 0.83 29.25 -12.09
C VAL A 27 -0.64 29.20 -11.65
N ALA A 28 -1.55 29.38 -12.61
CA ALA A 28 -3.00 29.30 -12.44
C ALA A 28 -3.47 27.84 -12.36
N TRP A 29 -2.98 27.12 -11.34
CA TRP A 29 -3.29 25.72 -11.14
C TRP A 29 -4.78 25.48 -10.86
N GLN A 30 -5.29 24.40 -11.44
CA GLN A 30 -6.62 23.85 -11.19
C GLN A 30 -6.51 22.37 -10.83
N GLU A 31 -7.51 21.86 -10.13
CA GLU A 31 -7.65 20.41 -9.92
C GLU A 31 -8.21 19.73 -11.18
N TRP A 32 -8.02 18.43 -11.31
CA TRP A 32 -8.63 17.66 -12.40
C TRP A 32 -10.15 17.64 -12.26
N GLY A 33 -10.85 18.14 -13.28
CA GLY A 33 -12.32 18.09 -13.34
C GLY A 33 -12.88 18.72 -14.61
N ASP A 34 -14.19 18.57 -14.79
CA ASP A 34 -14.91 19.01 -15.99
C ASP A 34 -14.72 20.50 -16.27
N ASP A 35 -14.64 21.34 -15.24
CA ASP A 35 -14.42 22.78 -15.37
C ASP A 35 -13.06 23.09 -16.03
N ALA A 36 -12.00 22.37 -15.65
CA ALA A 36 -10.66 22.55 -16.23
C ALA A 36 -10.61 22.07 -17.70
N LEU A 37 -11.27 20.93 -18.00
CA LEU A 37 -11.38 20.42 -19.37
C LEU A 37 -12.21 21.37 -20.26
N ALA A 38 -13.33 21.87 -19.74
CA ALA A 38 -14.18 22.83 -20.43
C ALA A 38 -13.46 24.16 -20.67
N GLU A 39 -12.65 24.63 -19.72
CA GLU A 39 -11.83 25.82 -19.88
C GLU A 39 -10.75 25.65 -20.98
N ALA A 40 -10.10 24.48 -21.04
CA ALA A 40 -9.15 24.16 -22.10
C ALA A 40 -9.83 24.18 -23.48
N ALA A 41 -11.02 23.61 -23.57
CA ALA A 41 -11.82 23.62 -24.79
C ALA A 41 -12.28 25.02 -25.18
N ARG A 42 -12.68 25.85 -24.21
CA ARG A 42 -13.12 27.24 -24.42
C ARG A 42 -11.98 28.14 -24.89
N ARG A 43 -10.79 27.97 -24.31
CA ARG A 43 -9.57 28.71 -24.68
C ARG A 43 -8.91 28.20 -25.95
N ASP A 44 -9.27 26.98 -26.37
CA ASP A 44 -8.65 26.27 -27.49
C ASP A 44 -7.13 26.07 -27.33
N VAL A 45 -6.71 25.72 -26.11
CA VAL A 45 -5.31 25.46 -25.75
C VAL A 45 -5.14 24.05 -25.17
N PRO A 46 -3.93 23.44 -25.25
CA PRO A 46 -3.68 22.16 -24.61
C PRO A 46 -3.77 22.26 -23.08
N ILE A 47 -3.87 21.10 -22.45
CA ILE A 47 -3.74 20.95 -20.99
C ILE A 47 -2.30 20.59 -20.68
N LEU A 48 -1.75 21.21 -19.63
CA LEU A 48 -0.52 20.81 -18.98
C LEU A 48 -0.88 20.13 -17.66
N LEU A 49 -0.75 18.81 -17.62
CA LEU A 49 -1.03 17.98 -16.44
C LEU A 49 0.27 17.69 -15.68
N SER A 50 0.30 18.02 -14.39
CA SER A 50 1.37 17.66 -13.47
C SER A 50 0.85 16.75 -12.36
N VAL A 51 1.40 15.55 -12.23
CA VAL A 51 1.01 14.56 -11.22
C VAL A 51 2.16 14.30 -10.25
N GLY A 52 1.87 14.31 -8.94
CA GLY A 52 2.82 14.02 -7.87
C GLY A 52 2.12 13.75 -6.54
N TYR A 53 2.86 13.81 -5.42
CA TYR A 53 2.36 13.60 -4.06
C TYR A 53 3.29 14.29 -3.05
N ALA A 54 2.83 14.41 -1.80
CA ALA A 54 3.43 15.31 -0.80
C ALA A 54 4.88 14.98 -0.45
N ALA A 55 5.25 13.70 -0.36
CA ALA A 55 6.57 13.23 0.05
C ALA A 55 7.56 13.02 -1.13
N CYS A 56 7.19 13.46 -2.34
CA CYS A 56 8.00 13.30 -3.54
C CYS A 56 9.07 14.39 -3.68
N HIS A 57 10.34 14.08 -3.38
CA HIS A 57 11.46 15.03 -3.49
C HIS A 57 11.57 15.70 -4.89
N TRP A 58 11.58 14.91 -5.97
CA TRP A 58 11.69 15.47 -7.32
C TRP A 58 10.50 16.34 -7.73
N CYS A 59 9.34 16.14 -7.09
CA CYS A 59 8.17 16.98 -7.30
C CYS A 59 8.38 18.38 -6.69
N HIS A 60 9.02 18.46 -5.53
CA HIS A 60 9.42 19.74 -4.92
C HIS A 60 10.54 20.41 -5.72
N VAL A 61 11.55 19.67 -6.17
CA VAL A 61 12.63 20.20 -7.03
C VAL A 61 12.06 20.85 -8.29
N MET A 62 11.14 20.17 -8.99
CA MET A 62 10.50 20.72 -10.18
C MET A 62 9.66 21.98 -9.86
N ALA A 63 8.98 21.99 -8.70
CA ALA A 63 8.20 23.13 -8.28
C ALA A 63 9.06 24.38 -8.03
N HIS A 64 10.12 24.25 -7.24
CA HIS A 64 11.05 25.34 -6.95
C HIS A 64 11.77 25.85 -8.20
N GLU A 65 12.23 24.95 -9.07
CA GLU A 65 12.97 25.36 -10.25
C GLU A 65 12.08 25.97 -11.36
N SER A 66 10.80 25.58 -11.44
CA SER A 66 9.95 25.93 -12.59
C SER A 66 8.60 26.56 -12.23
N PHE A 67 7.86 25.99 -11.28
CA PHE A 67 6.47 26.43 -11.02
C PHE A 67 6.39 27.69 -10.15
N GLU A 68 7.47 28.06 -9.47
CA GLU A 68 7.60 29.29 -8.67
C GLU A 68 8.20 30.46 -9.46
N ASP A 69 8.75 30.20 -10.65
CA ASP A 69 9.33 31.25 -11.50
C ASP A 69 8.24 32.00 -12.28
N ASP A 70 8.15 33.32 -12.08
CA ASP A 70 7.13 34.18 -12.70
C ASP A 70 7.14 34.15 -14.24
N VAL A 71 8.32 33.99 -14.86
CA VAL A 71 8.47 34.00 -16.32
C VAL A 71 7.99 32.68 -16.90
N ILE A 72 8.39 31.56 -16.30
CA ILE A 72 7.94 30.22 -16.69
C ILE A 72 6.43 30.09 -16.45
N ALA A 73 5.93 30.55 -15.31
CA ALA A 73 4.51 30.53 -14.99
C ALA A 73 3.67 31.41 -15.93
N ALA A 74 4.17 32.56 -16.36
CA ALA A 74 3.48 33.39 -17.35
C ALA A 74 3.31 32.66 -18.69
N GLN A 75 4.33 31.91 -19.14
CA GLN A 75 4.21 31.05 -20.32
C GLN A 75 3.18 29.93 -20.09
N MET A 76 3.27 29.22 -18.97
CA MET A 76 2.33 28.15 -18.60
C MET A 76 0.88 28.64 -18.66
N ASN A 77 0.59 29.78 -18.02
CA ASN A 77 -0.74 30.35 -17.92
C ASN A 77 -1.27 30.85 -19.27
N SER A 78 -0.40 31.37 -20.14
CA SER A 78 -0.75 31.82 -21.49
C SER A 78 -1.13 30.64 -22.38
N ASP A 79 -0.26 29.63 -22.40
CA ASP A 79 -0.23 28.61 -23.43
C ASP A 79 -1.08 27.38 -23.07
N PHE A 80 -1.40 27.19 -21.79
CA PHE A 80 -2.05 25.98 -21.30
C PHE A 80 -3.17 26.26 -20.29
N VAL A 81 -4.03 25.25 -20.10
CA VAL A 81 -4.74 25.06 -18.83
C VAL A 81 -3.90 24.12 -17.97
N CYS A 82 -3.42 24.64 -16.83
CA CYS A 82 -2.53 23.91 -15.94
C CYS A 82 -3.33 23.16 -14.88
N ILE A 83 -3.23 21.83 -14.91
CA ILE A 83 -3.91 20.94 -13.97
C ILE A 83 -2.87 20.26 -13.08
N LYS A 84 -3.09 20.29 -11.77
CA LYS A 84 -2.25 19.59 -10.79
C LYS A 84 -3.05 18.48 -10.11
N VAL A 85 -2.43 17.31 -9.95
CA VAL A 85 -3.07 16.12 -9.41
C VAL A 85 -2.21 15.48 -8.31
N ASP A 86 -2.84 15.24 -7.17
CA ASP A 86 -2.32 14.35 -6.13
C ASP A 86 -2.64 12.89 -6.52
N ARG A 87 -1.62 12.08 -6.81
CA ARG A 87 -1.82 10.66 -7.16
C ARG A 87 -2.43 9.86 -6.02
N GLU A 88 -2.25 10.29 -4.77
CA GLU A 88 -2.80 9.58 -3.61
C GLU A 88 -4.31 9.78 -3.52
N GLU A 89 -4.83 10.92 -3.99
CA GLU A 89 -6.26 11.20 -4.08
C GLU A 89 -6.90 10.76 -5.40
N ARG A 90 -6.12 10.73 -6.49
CA ARG A 90 -6.58 10.37 -7.86
C ARG A 90 -5.66 9.35 -8.52
N PRO A 91 -5.57 8.11 -7.99
CA PRO A 91 -4.76 7.05 -8.60
C PRO A 91 -5.29 6.62 -9.97
N ASP A 92 -6.57 6.86 -10.24
CA ASP A 92 -7.23 6.61 -11.50
C ASP A 92 -6.61 7.45 -12.62
N ILE A 93 -6.41 8.74 -12.35
CA ILE A 93 -5.75 9.68 -13.25
C ILE A 93 -4.25 9.33 -13.37
N ASP A 94 -3.59 9.09 -12.23
CA ASP A 94 -2.18 8.68 -12.19
C ASP A 94 -1.92 7.45 -13.07
N ALA A 95 -2.71 6.38 -12.92
CA ALA A 95 -2.55 5.14 -13.67
C ALA A 95 -2.69 5.34 -15.19
N ILE A 96 -3.71 6.10 -15.63
CA ILE A 96 -3.94 6.38 -17.05
C ILE A 96 -2.73 7.09 -17.66
N TYR A 97 -2.27 8.15 -17.02
CA TYR A 97 -1.20 8.99 -17.57
C TYR A 97 0.19 8.38 -17.37
N MET A 98 0.39 7.56 -16.33
CA MET A 98 1.61 6.76 -16.16
C MET A 98 1.73 5.73 -17.28
N ASN A 99 0.64 5.01 -17.58
CA ASN A 99 0.61 4.07 -18.71
C ASN A 99 0.88 4.77 -20.04
N ALA A 100 0.36 5.98 -20.25
CA ALA A 100 0.66 6.78 -21.43
C ALA A 100 2.15 7.18 -21.48
N THR A 101 2.70 7.60 -20.34
CA THR A 101 4.11 8.00 -20.23
C THR A 101 5.07 6.84 -20.52
N VAL A 102 4.80 5.66 -19.97
CA VAL A 102 5.58 4.44 -20.26
C VAL A 102 5.44 4.06 -21.73
N ALA A 103 4.24 4.11 -22.30
CA ALA A 103 4.02 3.80 -23.72
C ALA A 103 4.76 4.74 -24.67
N MET A 104 4.89 6.03 -24.31
CA MET A 104 5.56 7.04 -25.13
C MET A 104 7.08 7.09 -24.93
N THR A 105 7.56 6.86 -23.71
CA THR A 105 8.97 7.13 -23.33
C THR A 105 9.75 5.87 -22.97
N GLY A 106 9.08 4.73 -22.80
CA GLY A 106 9.65 3.45 -22.35
C GLY A 106 9.87 3.35 -20.85
N GLN A 107 9.65 4.43 -20.09
CA GLN A 107 9.84 4.49 -18.64
C GLN A 107 8.78 5.39 -17.99
N GLY A 108 8.67 5.33 -16.67
CA GLY A 108 7.72 6.12 -15.90
C GLY A 108 8.36 6.66 -14.63
N GLY A 109 7.66 7.55 -13.93
CA GLY A 109 8.10 8.11 -12.66
C GLY A 109 7.45 9.44 -12.34
N TRP A 110 7.58 9.86 -11.08
CA TRP A 110 7.12 11.16 -10.59
C TRP A 110 8.31 12.11 -10.37
N PRO A 111 8.14 13.44 -10.58
CA PRO A 111 6.94 14.11 -11.07
C PRO A 111 6.63 13.70 -12.51
N MET A 112 5.34 13.55 -12.81
CA MET A 112 4.87 13.22 -14.15
C MET A 112 4.30 14.46 -14.82
N THR A 113 4.74 14.74 -16.04
CA THR A 113 4.35 15.93 -16.82
C THR A 113 3.81 15.51 -18.18
N CYS A 114 2.51 15.71 -18.39
CA CYS A 114 1.82 15.31 -19.61
C CYS A 114 1.16 16.53 -20.28
N PHE A 115 1.19 16.55 -21.61
CA PHE A 115 0.45 17.51 -22.42
C PHE A 115 -0.69 16.80 -23.12
N LEU A 116 -1.90 17.31 -22.90
CA LEU A 116 -3.14 16.67 -23.32
C LEU A 116 -3.93 17.57 -24.25
N THR A 117 -4.76 16.97 -25.10
CA THR A 117 -5.82 17.70 -25.80
C THR A 117 -6.83 18.23 -24.78
N PRO A 118 -7.71 19.19 -25.15
CA PRO A 118 -8.83 19.60 -24.30
C PRO A 118 -9.79 18.47 -23.88
N SER A 119 -9.80 17.35 -24.61
CA SER A 119 -10.56 16.15 -24.27
C SER A 119 -9.81 15.19 -23.33
N GLY A 120 -8.63 15.56 -22.85
CA GLY A 120 -7.81 14.77 -21.92
C GLY A 120 -6.90 13.73 -22.58
N GLU A 121 -6.85 13.65 -23.92
CA GLU A 121 -6.02 12.65 -24.61
C GLU A 121 -4.54 13.05 -24.57
N PRO A 122 -3.63 12.21 -24.04
CA PRO A 122 -2.21 12.53 -23.99
C PRO A 122 -1.59 12.46 -25.37
N PHE A 123 -0.81 13.48 -25.74
CA PHE A 123 -0.04 13.49 -26.99
C PHE A 123 1.46 13.72 -26.80
N TYR A 124 1.89 14.13 -25.61
CA TYR A 124 3.29 14.18 -25.21
C TYR A 124 3.42 13.96 -23.70
N CYS A 125 4.36 13.13 -23.27
CA CYS A 125 4.59 12.81 -21.87
C CYS A 125 6.08 12.82 -21.53
N GLY A 126 6.38 13.15 -20.28
CA GLY A 126 7.69 12.96 -19.66
C GLY A 126 7.57 12.98 -18.15
N THR A 127 8.71 12.89 -17.47
CA THR A 127 8.77 12.97 -16.01
C THR A 127 9.19 14.38 -15.58
N TYR A 128 10.44 14.51 -15.12
CA TYR A 128 11.04 15.77 -14.75
C TYR A 128 11.63 16.48 -15.97
N PHE A 129 11.38 17.79 -16.09
CA PHE A 129 12.02 18.67 -17.06
C PHE A 129 12.73 19.82 -16.35
N PRO A 130 14.02 20.08 -16.64
CA PRO A 130 14.77 21.12 -15.95
C PRO A 130 14.41 22.52 -16.43
N SER A 131 14.51 23.51 -15.56
CA SER A 131 14.26 24.93 -15.91
C SER A 131 15.26 25.46 -16.95
N THR A 132 16.46 24.88 -17.00
CA THR A 132 17.51 25.18 -17.99
C THR A 132 18.00 23.92 -18.69
N ALA A 133 18.42 24.04 -19.95
CA ALA A 133 18.86 22.89 -20.72
C ALA A 133 20.15 22.31 -20.10
N ARG A 134 20.13 21.01 -19.78
CA ARG A 134 21.26 20.32 -19.15
C ARG A 134 21.33 18.87 -19.58
N GLY A 135 22.55 18.34 -19.74
CA GLY A 135 22.78 16.93 -20.08
C GLY A 135 22.16 16.49 -21.42
N GLY A 136 21.99 17.40 -22.38
CA GLY A 136 21.32 17.10 -23.67
C GLY A 136 19.79 17.09 -23.60
N MET A 137 19.21 17.33 -22.42
CA MET A 137 17.77 17.51 -22.25
C MET A 137 17.37 18.97 -22.52
N PRO A 138 16.33 19.23 -23.32
CA PRO A 138 15.77 20.57 -23.48
C PRO A 138 15.21 21.09 -22.15
N SER A 139 15.15 22.41 -21.99
CA SER A 139 14.51 23.00 -20.82
C SER A 139 12.99 22.91 -20.89
N PHE A 140 12.33 23.02 -19.75
CA PHE A 140 10.88 23.02 -19.66
C PHE A 140 10.22 24.14 -20.52
N PRO A 141 10.73 25.39 -20.54
CA PRO A 141 10.26 26.41 -21.49
C PRO A 141 10.42 26.05 -22.97
N GLN A 142 11.49 25.34 -23.33
CA GLN A 142 11.70 24.88 -24.71
C GLN A 142 10.68 23.81 -25.11
N ILE A 143 10.39 22.87 -24.20
CA ILE A 143 9.35 21.86 -24.39
C ILE A 143 7.98 22.52 -24.55
N MET A 144 7.61 23.44 -23.65
CA MET A 144 6.34 24.16 -23.73
C MET A 144 6.18 24.91 -25.06
N SER A 145 7.21 25.63 -25.48
CA SER A 145 7.20 26.36 -26.76
C SER A 145 6.99 25.42 -27.96
N ALA A 146 7.66 24.27 -27.97
CA ALA A 146 7.52 23.27 -29.03
C ALA A 146 6.13 22.63 -29.06
N VAL A 147 5.52 22.40 -27.88
CA VAL A 147 4.15 21.89 -27.76
C VAL A 147 3.14 22.92 -28.27
N SER A 148 3.25 24.19 -27.84
CA SER A 148 2.36 25.27 -28.30
C SER A 148 2.43 25.47 -29.81
N GLU A 149 3.64 25.43 -30.38
CA GLU A 149 3.84 25.51 -31.83
C GLU A 149 3.19 24.31 -32.55
N ALA A 150 3.40 23.09 -32.04
CA ALA A 150 2.79 21.89 -32.61
C ALA A 150 1.26 21.93 -32.55
N TRP A 151 0.68 22.44 -31.47
CA TRP A 151 -0.78 22.60 -31.31
C TRP A 151 -1.38 23.47 -32.41
N VAL A 152 -0.72 24.60 -32.72
CA VAL A 152 -1.19 25.54 -33.75
C VAL A 152 -0.93 25.02 -35.17
N GLN A 153 0.24 24.46 -35.42
CA GLN A 153 0.69 24.14 -36.78
C GLN A 153 0.38 22.71 -37.24
N ARG A 154 0.25 21.75 -36.30
CA ARG A 154 0.21 20.30 -36.57
C ARG A 154 -0.92 19.60 -35.81
N ARG A 155 -2.08 20.25 -35.74
CA ARG A 155 -3.23 19.78 -34.94
C ARG A 155 -3.75 18.39 -35.34
N ASP A 156 -3.76 18.09 -36.64
CA ASP A 156 -4.20 16.78 -37.14
C ASP A 156 -3.24 15.65 -36.71
N GLU A 157 -1.93 15.92 -36.65
CA GLU A 157 -0.92 14.96 -36.16
C GLU A 157 -1.09 14.70 -34.67
N ILE A 158 -1.38 15.74 -33.88
CA ILE A 158 -1.66 15.63 -32.44
C ILE A 158 -2.92 14.79 -32.19
N ALA A 159 -4.00 15.04 -32.95
CA ALA A 159 -5.24 14.26 -32.82
C ALA A 159 -5.03 12.78 -33.18
N GLU A 160 -4.25 12.49 -34.22
CA GLU A 160 -3.89 11.11 -34.59
C GLU A 160 -3.04 10.44 -33.49
N MET A 161 -2.08 11.16 -32.90
CA MET A 161 -1.27 10.64 -31.79
C MET A 161 -2.13 10.35 -30.55
N GLY A 162 -3.00 11.29 -30.16
CA GLY A 162 -3.92 11.12 -29.03
C GLY A 162 -4.83 9.91 -29.22
N ARG A 163 -5.36 9.70 -30.44
CA ARG A 163 -6.14 8.48 -30.76
C ARG A 163 -5.32 7.20 -30.59
N LYS A 164 -4.10 7.13 -31.14
CA LYS A 164 -3.25 5.93 -31.03
C LYS A 164 -2.94 5.57 -29.58
N VAL A 165 -2.66 6.58 -28.76
CA VAL A 165 -2.34 6.37 -27.34
C VAL A 165 -3.58 5.92 -26.59
N ARG A 166 -4.73 6.56 -26.82
CA ARG A 166 -6.01 6.12 -26.23
C ARG A 166 -6.33 4.66 -26.60
N ASP A 167 -6.19 4.29 -27.87
CA ASP A 167 -6.45 2.92 -28.32
C ASP A 167 -5.48 1.92 -27.66
N HIS A 168 -4.22 2.31 -27.46
CA HIS A 168 -3.23 1.53 -26.71
C HIS A 168 -3.59 1.40 -25.21
N LEU A 169 -4.04 2.48 -24.58
CA LEU A 169 -4.49 2.47 -23.18
C LEU A 169 -5.70 1.57 -22.99
N HIS A 170 -6.67 1.59 -23.91
CA HIS A 170 -7.80 0.65 -23.89
C HIS A 170 -7.35 -0.80 -24.05
N ALA A 171 -6.40 -1.08 -24.94
CA ALA A 171 -5.86 -2.43 -25.11
C ALA A 171 -5.12 -2.93 -23.86
N ASN A 172 -4.36 -2.07 -23.19
CA ASN A 172 -3.64 -2.41 -21.95
C ASN A 172 -4.58 -2.54 -20.74
N SER A 173 -5.75 -1.89 -20.78
CA SER A 173 -6.79 -2.01 -19.74
C SER A 173 -7.75 -3.17 -20.01
N ALA A 174 -7.43 -4.07 -20.95
CA ALA A 174 -8.23 -5.25 -21.21
C ALA A 174 -8.18 -6.23 -20.02
N ALA A 175 -9.24 -7.01 -19.85
CA ALA A 175 -9.22 -8.09 -18.87
C ALA A 175 -8.08 -9.07 -19.16
N LEU A 176 -7.42 -9.57 -18.11
CA LEU A 176 -6.53 -10.71 -18.26
C LEU A 176 -7.31 -11.90 -18.83
N PRO A 177 -6.75 -12.63 -19.81
CA PRO A 177 -7.44 -13.76 -20.39
C PRO A 177 -7.58 -14.88 -19.36
N VAL A 178 -8.70 -15.60 -19.42
CA VAL A 178 -8.83 -16.88 -18.72
C VAL A 178 -7.93 -17.87 -19.44
N ALA A 179 -6.83 -18.26 -18.81
CA ALA A 179 -5.93 -19.27 -19.36
C ALA A 179 -6.47 -20.68 -19.11
N ASP A 180 -6.04 -21.63 -19.94
CA ASP A 180 -6.24 -23.07 -19.70
C ASP A 180 -5.20 -23.57 -18.67
N LEU A 181 -5.26 -22.96 -17.48
CA LEU A 181 -4.39 -23.23 -16.34
C LEU A 181 -5.23 -23.04 -15.09
N ASP A 182 -5.25 -24.06 -14.23
CA ASP A 182 -5.96 -24.02 -12.96
C ASP A 182 -5.05 -23.51 -11.84
N VAL A 183 -5.65 -22.95 -10.79
CA VAL A 183 -4.96 -22.74 -9.51
C VAL A 183 -4.86 -24.10 -8.82
N ASP A 184 -3.72 -24.76 -8.98
CA ASP A 184 -3.42 -26.06 -8.39
C ASP A 184 -2.05 -26.06 -7.68
N ASP A 185 -1.72 -27.18 -7.04
CA ASP A 185 -0.44 -27.35 -6.34
C ASP A 185 0.77 -27.14 -7.26
N ARG A 186 0.67 -27.51 -8.54
CA ARG A 186 1.78 -27.40 -9.50
C ARG A 186 2.07 -25.96 -9.86
N LEU A 187 1.03 -25.14 -10.04
CA LEU A 187 1.19 -23.71 -10.26
C LEU A 187 1.83 -23.05 -9.04
N VAL A 188 1.38 -23.37 -7.83
CA VAL A 188 1.96 -22.85 -6.59
C VAL A 188 3.43 -23.24 -6.46
N ASP A 189 3.77 -24.51 -6.68
CA ASP A 189 5.17 -25.01 -6.65
C ASP A 189 6.04 -24.26 -7.67
N HIS A 190 5.53 -24.05 -8.89
CA HIS A 190 6.23 -23.30 -9.94
C HIS A 190 6.48 -21.84 -9.55
N VAL A 191 5.47 -21.17 -8.98
CA VAL A 191 5.56 -19.78 -8.52
C VAL A 191 6.63 -19.65 -7.43
N VAL A 192 6.59 -20.53 -6.43
CA VAL A 192 7.55 -20.53 -5.31
C VAL A 192 8.96 -20.79 -5.85
N ALA A 193 9.16 -21.84 -6.63
CA ALA A 193 10.48 -22.17 -7.19
C ALA A 193 11.05 -21.03 -8.03
N THR A 194 10.27 -20.47 -8.96
CA THR A 194 10.69 -19.35 -9.82
C THR A 194 11.04 -18.11 -9.01
N THR A 195 10.30 -17.84 -7.93
CA THR A 195 10.57 -16.70 -7.05
C THR A 195 11.86 -16.90 -6.25
N LEU A 196 12.08 -18.09 -5.71
CA LEU A 196 13.27 -18.42 -4.92
C LEU A 196 14.56 -18.46 -5.75
N ASP A 197 14.46 -18.75 -7.06
CA ASP A 197 15.60 -18.68 -7.98
C ASP A 197 16.12 -17.24 -8.19
N ASP A 198 15.29 -16.22 -7.95
CA ASP A 198 15.64 -14.79 -8.03
C ASP A 198 16.05 -14.18 -6.66
N GLU A 199 16.08 -15.00 -5.60
CA GLU A 199 16.45 -14.55 -4.25
C GLU A 199 17.92 -14.10 -4.20
N ASP A 200 18.14 -12.88 -3.73
CA ASP A 200 19.46 -12.46 -3.28
C ASP A 200 19.71 -13.00 -1.86
N ARG A 201 20.31 -14.19 -1.79
CA ARG A 201 20.61 -14.84 -0.51
C ARG A 201 21.65 -14.11 0.32
N ALA A 202 22.51 -13.31 -0.30
CA ALA A 202 23.61 -12.63 0.39
C ALA A 202 23.11 -11.38 1.10
N ALA A 203 22.33 -10.55 0.41
CA ALA A 203 21.78 -9.31 0.97
C ALA A 203 20.34 -9.43 1.47
N GLY A 204 19.67 -10.57 1.24
CA GLY A 204 18.24 -10.76 1.49
C GLY A 204 17.37 -10.01 0.48
N GLY A 205 16.14 -10.48 0.22
CA GLY A 205 15.23 -9.89 -0.77
C GLY A 205 15.43 -10.47 -2.17
N PHE A 206 14.93 -9.74 -3.18
CA PHE A 206 14.84 -10.21 -4.57
C PHE A 206 15.34 -9.12 -5.52
N GLY A 207 16.06 -9.52 -6.56
CA GLY A 207 16.69 -8.59 -7.50
C GLY A 207 17.82 -7.74 -6.91
N GLY A 208 18.23 -6.71 -7.66
CA GLY A 208 19.30 -5.77 -7.29
C GLY A 208 18.80 -4.40 -6.83
N ALA A 209 19.73 -3.46 -6.62
CA ALA A 209 19.41 -2.08 -6.26
C ALA A 209 18.72 -1.28 -7.39
N PRO A 210 17.80 -0.34 -7.08
CA PRO A 210 17.25 -0.06 -5.74
C PRO A 210 16.30 -1.18 -5.27
N LYS A 211 16.22 -1.41 -3.95
CA LYS A 211 15.42 -2.49 -3.37
C LYS A 211 14.23 -1.97 -2.58
N PHE A 212 13.05 -2.46 -2.97
CA PHE A 212 11.79 -2.19 -2.29
C PHE A 212 11.42 -3.38 -1.40
N PRO A 213 10.84 -3.15 -0.20
CA PRO A 213 10.27 -4.22 0.62
C PRO A 213 9.19 -4.99 -0.17
N PRO A 214 9.38 -6.29 -0.45
CA PRO A 214 8.48 -7.07 -1.29
C PRO A 214 7.32 -7.64 -0.46
N SER A 215 6.62 -6.81 0.31
CA SER A 215 5.71 -7.23 1.38
C SER A 215 4.62 -8.22 0.94
N ALA A 216 3.94 -7.95 -0.18
CA ALA A 216 2.93 -8.85 -0.73
C ALA A 216 3.51 -10.22 -1.13
N LEU A 217 4.72 -10.23 -1.71
CA LEU A 217 5.43 -11.46 -2.08
C LEU A 217 5.84 -12.27 -0.85
N LEU A 218 6.35 -11.60 0.19
CA LEU A 218 6.72 -12.27 1.44
C LEU A 218 5.52 -12.91 2.11
N GLU A 219 4.36 -12.25 2.15
CA GLU A 219 3.11 -12.81 2.65
C GLU A 219 2.68 -14.04 1.82
N GLY A 220 2.73 -13.95 0.48
CA GLY A 220 2.43 -15.07 -0.41
C GLY A 220 3.33 -16.28 -0.18
N LEU A 221 4.64 -16.07 -0.03
CA LEU A 221 5.61 -17.13 0.25
C LEU A 221 5.41 -17.76 1.63
N LEU A 222 5.08 -16.95 2.66
CA LEU A 222 4.72 -17.48 3.98
C LEU A 222 3.50 -18.39 3.89
N ARG A 223 2.41 -17.95 3.26
CA ARG A 223 1.19 -18.77 3.12
C ARG A 223 1.45 -20.04 2.30
N ALA A 224 2.24 -19.94 1.23
CA ALA A 224 2.62 -21.11 0.44
C ALA A 224 3.38 -22.14 1.29
N SER A 225 4.30 -21.71 2.16
CA SER A 225 5.05 -22.62 3.06
C SER A 225 4.19 -23.33 4.12
N GLU A 226 2.99 -22.80 4.41
CA GLU A 226 2.06 -23.40 5.37
C GLU A 226 1.27 -24.57 4.77
N ARG A 227 1.30 -24.74 3.45
CA ARG A 227 0.65 -25.85 2.73
C ARG A 227 1.34 -27.20 2.95
N ASP A 228 2.64 -27.24 2.70
CA ASP A 228 3.42 -28.47 2.58
C ASP A 228 4.53 -28.58 3.63
N GLY A 229 4.75 -27.50 4.39
CA GLY A 229 5.80 -27.43 5.40
C GLY A 229 7.21 -27.24 4.83
N ASP A 230 7.35 -26.91 3.53
CA ASP A 230 8.66 -26.61 2.95
C ASP A 230 9.29 -25.38 3.63
N ARG A 231 10.52 -25.59 4.09
CA ARG A 231 11.31 -24.58 4.79
C ARG A 231 11.91 -23.54 3.83
N ALA A 232 12.08 -23.86 2.55
CA ALA A 232 12.79 -22.99 1.61
C ALA A 232 12.15 -21.59 1.51
N ALA A 233 10.82 -21.53 1.37
CA ALA A 233 10.07 -20.28 1.29
C ALA A 233 10.11 -19.48 2.60
N VAL A 234 9.83 -20.11 3.74
CA VAL A 234 9.87 -19.41 5.05
C VAL A 234 11.29 -18.96 5.42
N ASP A 235 12.33 -19.71 5.04
CA ASP A 235 13.72 -19.32 5.28
C ASP A 235 14.12 -18.12 4.42
N ALA A 236 13.65 -18.03 3.16
CA ALA A 236 13.87 -16.86 2.30
C ALA A 236 13.14 -15.61 2.82
N VAL A 237 11.90 -15.78 3.32
CA VAL A 237 11.18 -14.70 4.01
C VAL A 237 11.94 -14.26 5.26
N GLY A 238 12.40 -15.21 6.08
CA GLY A 238 13.19 -14.94 7.28
C GLY A 238 14.47 -14.16 6.97
N ARG A 239 15.25 -14.56 5.96
CA ARG A 239 16.46 -13.84 5.52
C ARG A 239 16.15 -12.42 5.06
N THR A 240 15.12 -12.25 4.24
CA THR A 240 14.71 -10.93 3.73
C THR A 240 14.25 -10.01 4.86
N CYS A 241 13.38 -10.50 5.73
CA CYS A 241 12.89 -9.77 6.91
C CYS A 241 14.03 -9.42 7.88
N ALA A 242 14.97 -10.35 8.09
CA ALA A 242 16.15 -10.11 8.91
C ALA A 242 17.05 -9.03 8.32
N ALA A 243 17.33 -9.07 7.02
CA ALA A 243 18.16 -8.09 6.34
C ALA A 243 17.56 -6.68 6.40
N MET A 244 16.26 -6.53 6.09
CA MET A 244 15.58 -5.25 6.17
C MET A 244 15.57 -4.68 7.60
N ALA A 245 15.25 -5.51 8.60
CA ALA A 245 15.17 -5.07 10.01
C ALA A 245 16.53 -4.68 10.61
N ARG A 246 17.62 -5.26 10.08
CA ARG A 246 19.00 -4.96 10.49
C ARG A 246 19.65 -3.84 9.66
N GLY A 247 19.06 -3.53 8.50
CA GLY A 247 19.51 -2.46 7.62
C GLY A 247 19.15 -1.06 8.12
N GLY A 248 19.56 -0.06 7.33
CA GLY A 248 19.23 1.34 7.56
C GLY A 248 17.84 1.73 7.06
N ILE A 249 17.18 0.86 6.29
CA ILE A 249 15.77 1.02 5.91
C ILE A 249 14.82 0.93 7.11
N TYR A 250 15.18 0.19 8.16
CA TYR A 250 14.46 0.15 9.42
C TYR A 250 15.01 1.21 10.38
N ASP A 251 14.15 2.05 10.94
CA ASP A 251 14.57 3.06 11.90
C ASP A 251 14.92 2.42 13.25
N GLN A 252 16.22 2.24 13.47
CA GLN A 252 16.76 1.58 14.65
C GLN A 252 16.43 2.32 15.96
N LEU A 253 15.97 3.57 15.95
CA LEU A 253 15.63 4.32 17.17
C LEU A 253 14.14 4.29 17.48
N ALA A 254 13.29 4.36 16.46
CA ALA A 254 11.86 4.61 16.63
C ALA A 254 10.96 3.56 16.00
N GLY A 255 11.51 2.63 15.22
CA GLY A 255 10.74 1.68 14.43
C GLY A 255 10.14 2.30 13.17
N GLY A 256 9.47 1.44 12.41
CA GLY A 256 8.97 1.78 11.08
C GLY A 256 10.07 1.74 10.02
N PHE A 257 9.62 1.48 8.80
CA PHE A 257 10.44 1.32 7.61
C PHE A 257 10.31 2.54 6.71
N ALA A 258 11.45 2.94 6.15
CA ALA A 258 11.51 3.77 4.97
C ALA A 258 11.07 2.96 3.73
N ARG A 259 10.65 3.67 2.67
CA ARG A 259 9.97 3.07 1.52
C ARG A 259 10.85 2.10 0.74
N TYR A 260 12.11 2.44 0.52
CA TYR A 260 13.05 1.58 -0.20
C TYR A 260 14.50 1.94 0.11
N SER A 261 15.42 1.06 -0.27
CA SER A 261 16.86 1.27 -0.20
C SER A 261 17.44 1.57 -1.58
N VAL A 262 18.29 2.59 -1.69
CA VAL A 262 18.97 2.92 -2.96
C VAL A 262 20.11 1.94 -3.27
N ASP A 263 20.62 1.23 -2.26
CA ASP A 263 21.62 0.17 -2.40
C ASP A 263 21.03 -1.22 -2.15
N ASN A 264 21.85 -2.23 -2.44
CA ASN A 264 21.45 -3.63 -2.43
C ASN A 264 21.40 -4.25 -1.02
N ASP A 265 22.14 -3.66 -0.07
CA ASP A 265 22.40 -4.19 1.28
C ASP A 265 21.47 -3.54 2.33
N TRP A 266 20.43 -2.84 1.88
CA TRP A 266 19.43 -2.17 2.71
C TRP A 266 20.00 -1.06 3.61
N VAL A 267 21.11 -0.42 3.23
CA VAL A 267 21.87 0.51 4.09
C VAL A 267 21.35 1.95 4.00
N VAL A 268 21.13 2.44 2.80
CA VAL A 268 20.80 3.84 2.50
C VAL A 268 19.34 3.90 2.04
N PRO A 269 18.42 4.35 2.90
CA PRO A 269 17.02 4.49 2.52
C PRO A 269 16.80 5.71 1.64
N HIS A 270 15.71 5.68 0.87
CA HIS A 270 14.95 6.88 0.56
C HIS A 270 14.01 7.13 1.74
N PHE A 271 14.26 8.18 2.53
CA PHE A 271 13.82 8.29 3.94
C PHE A 271 12.31 8.46 4.17
N GLU A 272 11.54 8.57 3.10
CA GLU A 272 10.08 8.57 3.11
C GLU A 272 9.54 7.32 3.84
N LYS A 273 8.55 7.51 4.73
CA LYS A 273 7.87 6.40 5.41
C LYS A 273 6.38 6.41 5.12
N MET A 274 5.90 5.37 4.44
CA MET A 274 4.50 5.26 4.04
C MET A 274 3.70 4.37 4.99
N LEU A 275 2.44 4.73 5.23
CA LEU A 275 1.51 3.91 6.03
C LEU A 275 1.31 2.52 5.40
N TYR A 276 1.10 2.44 4.09
CA TYR A 276 0.81 1.17 3.42
C TYR A 276 1.98 0.19 3.45
N ASP A 277 3.23 0.68 3.38
CA ASP A 277 4.43 -0.16 3.46
C ASP A 277 4.52 -0.76 4.87
N ASN A 278 4.41 0.10 5.88
CA ASN A 278 4.49 -0.30 7.28
C ASN A 278 3.33 -1.21 7.72
N ALA A 279 2.12 -0.95 7.24
CA ALA A 279 0.96 -1.81 7.50
C ALA A 279 1.16 -3.24 6.95
N GLN A 280 1.63 -3.36 5.71
CA GLN A 280 1.90 -4.67 5.12
C GLN A 280 3.08 -5.37 5.81
N LEU A 281 4.13 -4.64 6.19
CA LEU A 281 5.26 -5.21 6.93
C LEU A 281 4.86 -5.69 8.32
N ILE A 282 4.02 -4.94 9.07
CA ILE A 282 3.44 -5.43 10.35
C ILE A 282 2.79 -6.79 10.14
N ARG A 283 1.98 -6.95 9.09
CA ARG A 283 1.30 -8.21 8.77
C ARG A 283 2.30 -9.35 8.51
N VAL A 284 3.27 -9.13 7.63
CA VAL A 284 4.30 -10.12 7.27
C VAL A 284 5.14 -10.51 8.48
N TYR A 285 5.65 -9.56 9.26
CA TYR A 285 6.47 -9.83 10.44
C TYR A 285 5.66 -10.53 11.54
N ALA A 286 4.39 -10.18 11.74
CA ALA A 286 3.52 -10.86 12.69
C ALA A 286 3.30 -12.32 12.28
N HIS A 287 3.05 -12.59 11.00
CA HIS A 287 2.90 -13.95 10.48
C HIS A 287 4.20 -14.75 10.51
N LEU A 288 5.33 -14.14 10.19
CA LEU A 288 6.63 -14.78 10.33
C LEU A 288 6.87 -15.18 11.79
N ALA A 289 6.68 -14.27 12.75
CA ALA A 289 6.81 -14.54 14.17
C ALA A 289 5.84 -15.64 14.65
N ARG A 290 4.58 -15.62 14.19
CA ARG A 290 3.59 -16.67 14.47
C ARG A 290 4.08 -18.05 14.01
N ARG A 291 4.66 -18.10 12.81
CA ARG A 291 5.04 -19.36 12.15
C ARG A 291 6.36 -19.94 12.64
N THR A 292 7.33 -19.09 13.00
CA THR A 292 8.69 -19.54 13.32
C THR A 292 9.08 -19.31 14.79
N GLY A 293 8.34 -18.47 15.52
CA GLY A 293 8.75 -17.99 16.85
C GLY A 293 9.89 -16.97 16.81
N ASP A 294 10.18 -16.39 15.64
CA ASP A 294 11.28 -15.43 15.46
C ASP A 294 11.08 -14.18 16.34
N VAL A 295 12.04 -13.97 17.25
CA VAL A 295 12.02 -12.88 18.24
C VAL A 295 12.30 -11.52 17.62
N LEU A 296 13.09 -11.45 16.54
CA LEU A 296 13.33 -10.23 15.79
C LEU A 296 12.05 -9.82 15.06
N ALA A 297 11.36 -10.77 14.43
CA ALA A 297 10.11 -10.50 13.75
C ALA A 297 9.02 -9.98 14.70
N ARG A 298 8.93 -10.57 15.90
CA ARG A 298 8.05 -10.06 16.95
C ARG A 298 8.42 -8.63 17.38
N ARG A 299 9.71 -8.37 17.66
CA ARG A 299 10.20 -7.03 18.04
C ARG A 299 9.85 -5.98 16.99
N VAL A 300 10.12 -6.28 15.71
CA VAL A 300 9.85 -5.38 14.58
C VAL A 300 8.36 -5.11 14.45
N THR A 301 7.50 -6.11 14.66
CA THR A 301 6.05 -5.92 14.69
C THR A 301 5.64 -4.94 15.80
N GLU A 302 6.10 -5.18 17.03
CA GLU A 302 5.79 -4.36 18.20
C GLU A 302 6.25 -2.90 18.01
N GLU A 303 7.49 -2.70 17.57
CA GLU A 303 8.07 -1.37 17.36
C GLU A 303 7.44 -0.62 16.17
N THR A 304 7.04 -1.32 15.10
CA THR A 304 6.38 -0.69 13.95
C THR A 304 4.94 -0.27 14.27
N ILE A 305 4.22 -1.05 15.09
CA ILE A 305 2.91 -0.63 15.62
C ILE A 305 3.06 0.60 16.52
N GLU A 306 4.13 0.66 17.32
CA GLU A 306 4.42 1.85 18.13
C GLU A 306 4.72 3.07 17.26
N PHE A 307 5.47 2.91 16.16
CA PHE A 307 5.70 3.95 15.17
C PHE A 307 4.38 4.49 14.58
N LEU A 308 3.48 3.60 14.13
CA LEU A 308 2.15 4.00 13.66
C LEU A 308 1.40 4.82 14.72
N ARG A 309 1.40 4.38 15.98
CA ARG A 309 0.69 5.05 17.07
C ARG A 309 1.30 6.39 17.44
N ARG A 310 2.63 6.49 17.52
CA ARG A 310 3.35 7.68 17.99
C ARG A 310 3.42 8.75 16.90
N ASP A 311 3.75 8.35 15.68
CA ASP A 311 4.14 9.31 14.63
C ASP A 311 3.02 9.50 13.59
N LEU A 312 2.28 8.44 13.24
CA LEU A 312 1.26 8.50 12.20
C LEU A 312 -0.17 8.69 12.71
N ALA A 313 -0.47 8.46 14.00
CA ALA A 313 -1.83 8.64 14.49
C ALA A 313 -2.32 10.10 14.38
N VAL A 314 -3.52 10.27 13.82
CA VAL A 314 -4.20 11.55 13.62
C VAL A 314 -5.67 11.46 14.03
N GLY A 315 -6.38 12.59 14.02
CA GLY A 315 -7.83 12.59 14.19
C GLY A 315 -8.50 11.84 13.04
N GLY A 316 -9.02 10.64 13.30
CA GLY A 316 -9.75 9.84 12.33
C GLY A 316 -9.00 8.67 11.70
N GLY A 317 -7.77 8.36 12.16
CA GLY A 317 -7.01 7.20 11.69
C GLY A 317 -5.51 7.43 11.76
N PHE A 318 -4.80 6.99 10.72
CA PHE A 318 -3.38 7.21 10.53
C PHE A 318 -3.14 8.08 9.29
N ALA A 319 -2.20 9.01 9.44
CA ALA A 319 -1.59 9.82 8.39
C ALA A 319 -1.00 8.93 7.29
N SER A 320 -0.95 9.47 6.06
CA SER A 320 -0.54 8.75 4.87
C SER A 320 0.98 8.49 4.85
N SER A 321 1.78 9.47 5.29
CA SER A 321 3.25 9.37 5.25
C SER A 321 4.00 10.36 6.16
N LEU A 322 5.30 10.10 6.30
CA LEU A 322 6.32 11.09 6.66
C LEU A 322 7.21 11.38 5.45
N ASP A 323 7.52 12.65 5.23
CA ASP A 323 8.42 13.13 4.18
C ASP A 323 9.84 12.55 4.32
N ALA A 324 10.55 12.43 3.20
CA ALA A 324 11.97 12.09 3.18
C ALA A 324 12.84 13.27 3.66
N ASP A 325 12.38 14.50 3.40
CA ASP A 325 13.10 15.74 3.71
C ASP A 325 12.73 16.29 5.09
N ALA A 326 13.74 16.79 5.82
CA ALA A 326 13.55 17.61 7.00
C ALA A 326 14.32 18.93 6.81
N ASP A 327 13.61 20.06 6.83
CA ASP A 327 14.13 21.40 6.48
C ASP A 327 14.78 21.45 5.09
N GLY A 328 14.18 20.76 4.10
CA GLY A 328 14.64 20.71 2.71
C GLY A 328 15.89 19.85 2.48
N VAL A 329 16.30 19.04 3.46
CA VAL A 329 17.45 18.13 3.35
C VAL A 329 17.00 16.70 3.63
N GLU A 330 17.11 15.83 2.63
CA GLU A 330 16.75 14.41 2.72
C GLU A 330 17.53 13.70 3.83
N GLY A 331 16.83 12.95 4.68
CA GLY A 331 17.45 12.07 5.66
C GLY A 331 18.16 12.75 6.83
N SER A 332 18.24 14.08 6.87
CA SER A 332 19.06 14.85 7.81
C SER A 332 18.77 14.56 9.29
N THR A 333 17.52 14.24 9.62
CA THR A 333 17.13 13.88 10.99
C THR A 333 17.59 12.48 11.39
N TYR A 334 17.77 11.56 10.43
CA TYR A 334 17.97 10.13 10.66
C TYR A 334 19.45 9.71 10.69
N VAL A 335 20.35 10.48 10.08
CA VAL A 335 21.77 10.13 9.95
C VAL A 335 22.64 10.75 11.05
N TRP A 336 23.77 10.09 11.37
CA TRP A 336 24.65 10.45 12.47
C TRP A 336 26.12 10.37 12.09
N SER A 337 26.95 11.26 12.64
CA SER A 337 28.41 11.13 12.62
C SER A 337 28.95 10.62 13.96
N PRO A 338 30.18 10.07 14.01
CA PRO A 338 30.80 9.65 15.27
C PRO A 338 30.87 10.79 16.31
N GLN A 339 31.16 12.01 15.86
CA GLN A 339 31.19 13.18 16.74
C GLN A 339 29.81 13.49 17.33
N GLN A 340 28.73 13.43 16.54
CA GLN A 340 27.38 13.66 17.05
C GLN A 340 26.96 12.60 18.08
N LEU A 341 27.35 11.34 17.87
CA LEU A 341 27.14 10.28 18.86
C LEU A 341 27.88 10.60 20.17
N ALA A 342 29.16 10.99 20.09
CA ALA A 342 29.96 11.37 21.26
C ALA A 342 29.39 12.59 21.99
N ASP A 343 28.86 13.58 21.27
CA ASP A 343 28.27 14.78 21.87
C ASP A 343 26.98 14.47 22.66
N VAL A 344 26.14 13.55 22.15
CA VAL A 344 24.89 13.16 22.80
C VAL A 344 25.12 12.15 23.92
N LEU A 345 25.99 11.16 23.68
CA LEU A 345 26.13 9.98 24.53
C LEU A 345 27.29 10.08 25.52
N GLY A 346 28.28 10.94 25.24
CA GLY A 346 29.59 10.92 25.88
C GLY A 346 30.56 9.99 25.15
N ALA A 347 31.84 10.06 25.48
CA ALA A 347 32.89 9.37 24.73
C ALA A 347 32.75 7.83 24.70
N ASP A 348 32.45 7.21 25.85
CA ASP A 348 32.34 5.74 25.95
C ASP A 348 31.11 5.20 25.21
N ASP A 349 29.91 5.67 25.58
CA ASP A 349 28.67 5.26 24.90
C ASP A 349 28.63 5.70 23.43
N GLY A 350 29.27 6.81 23.08
CA GLY A 350 29.36 7.28 21.69
C GLY A 350 30.21 6.36 20.82
N LEU A 351 31.38 5.93 21.31
CA LEU A 351 32.23 4.95 20.62
C LEU A 351 31.52 3.59 20.50
N TRP A 352 30.90 3.13 21.58
CA TRP A 352 30.14 1.88 21.58
C TRP A 352 28.96 1.93 20.60
N ALA A 353 28.20 3.03 20.58
CA ALA A 353 27.09 3.22 19.65
C ALA A 353 27.57 3.29 18.19
N ALA A 354 28.74 3.89 17.93
CA ALA A 354 29.29 3.95 16.58
C ALA A 354 29.62 2.55 16.04
N GLU A 355 30.18 1.67 16.88
CA GLU A 355 30.44 0.27 16.53
C GLU A 355 29.14 -0.50 16.31
N VAL A 356 28.22 -0.44 17.29
CA VAL A 356 26.94 -1.17 17.24
C VAL A 356 26.08 -0.75 16.05
N PHE A 357 25.99 0.55 15.77
CA PHE A 357 25.15 1.05 14.69
C PHE A 357 25.85 1.14 13.33
N GLY A 358 27.14 0.83 13.27
CA GLY A 358 27.94 0.91 12.05
C GLY A 358 28.14 2.33 11.52
N VAL A 359 28.33 3.31 12.41
CA VAL A 359 28.60 4.73 12.09
C VAL A 359 30.11 4.94 11.94
N THR A 360 30.53 5.48 10.79
CA THR A 360 31.95 5.61 10.43
C THR A 360 32.32 7.05 10.09
N GLU A 361 33.62 7.39 10.16
CA GLU A 361 34.14 8.71 9.77
C GLU A 361 33.94 9.04 8.29
N THR A 362 33.93 8.03 7.41
CA THR A 362 33.64 8.22 5.99
C THR A 362 32.16 8.41 5.71
N GLY A 363 31.29 7.99 6.63
CA GLY A 363 29.86 7.89 6.41
C GLY A 363 29.45 6.72 5.52
N THR A 364 28.17 6.35 5.61
CA THR A 364 27.47 5.55 4.58
C THR A 364 26.50 6.42 3.77
N PHE A 365 26.33 7.67 4.18
CA PHE A 365 25.49 8.68 3.56
C PHE A 365 26.28 9.99 3.39
N GLU A 366 25.65 11.00 2.82
CA GLU A 366 26.25 12.28 2.49
C GLU A 366 26.93 12.96 3.69
N HIS A 367 27.91 13.83 3.39
CA HIS A 367 28.61 14.66 4.37
C HIS A 367 29.26 13.91 5.54
N GLY A 368 29.68 12.65 5.33
CA GLY A 368 30.37 11.86 6.35
C GLY A 368 29.45 11.36 7.47
N THR A 369 28.14 11.28 7.20
CA THR A 369 27.14 10.74 8.12
C THR A 369 26.79 9.30 7.75
N SER A 370 26.26 8.54 8.71
CA SER A 370 25.81 7.17 8.49
C SER A 370 24.35 7.00 8.91
N THR A 371 23.62 6.20 8.14
CA THR A 371 22.35 5.62 8.59
C THR A 371 22.65 4.60 9.68
N LEU A 372 21.85 4.61 10.75
CA LEU A 372 21.99 3.61 11.82
C LEU A 372 21.52 2.25 11.32
N ARG A 373 22.35 1.22 11.50
CA ARG A 373 22.05 -0.19 11.21
C ARG A 373 22.15 -1.00 12.49
N LEU A 374 21.67 -2.24 12.52
CA LEU A 374 21.93 -3.15 13.64
C LEU A 374 22.32 -4.52 13.09
N PRO A 375 23.53 -4.64 12.51
CA PRO A 375 23.94 -5.83 11.76
C PRO A 375 24.03 -7.09 12.63
N ASP A 376 24.39 -6.92 13.89
CA ASP A 376 24.63 -7.99 14.85
C ASP A 376 23.69 -7.89 16.06
N ASP A 377 23.44 -9.02 16.72
CA ASP A 377 22.71 -9.04 17.98
C ASP A 377 23.59 -8.44 19.10
N VAL A 378 22.97 -7.68 20.00
CA VAL A 378 23.68 -6.94 21.07
C VAL A 378 23.51 -7.64 22.41
N ASP A 379 24.63 -7.94 23.07
CA ASP A 379 24.63 -8.62 24.38
C ASP A 379 24.07 -7.72 25.50
N ASP A 380 24.42 -6.44 25.52
CA ASP A 380 24.00 -5.48 26.55
C ASP A 380 22.74 -4.71 26.12
N LEU A 381 21.59 -5.38 26.25
CA LEU A 381 20.28 -4.82 25.85
C LEU A 381 19.87 -3.61 26.71
N ASP A 382 20.30 -3.53 27.97
CA ASP A 382 20.00 -2.40 28.85
C ASP A 382 20.76 -1.15 28.40
N ARG A 383 22.04 -1.30 28.05
CA ARG A 383 22.84 -0.22 27.45
C ARG A 383 22.28 0.21 26.10
N LEU A 384 21.88 -0.76 25.26
CA LEU A 384 21.23 -0.45 23.96
C LEU A 384 19.96 0.37 24.15
N ALA A 385 19.08 -0.02 25.09
CA ALA A 385 17.85 0.70 25.36
C ALA A 385 18.12 2.14 25.84
N LEU A 386 19.10 2.33 26.74
CA LEU A 386 19.49 3.66 27.21
C LEU A 386 20.05 4.53 26.07
N VAL A 387 20.93 3.97 25.24
CA VAL A 387 21.52 4.66 24.09
C VAL A 387 20.44 5.05 23.08
N ARG A 388 19.56 4.11 22.70
CA ARG A 388 18.44 4.39 21.79
C ARG A 388 17.56 5.52 22.32
N ALA A 389 17.22 5.49 23.60
CA ALA A 389 16.39 6.52 24.22
C ALA A 389 17.05 7.92 24.20
N ARG A 390 18.35 8.00 24.50
CA ARG A 390 19.11 9.26 24.45
C ARG A 390 19.24 9.80 23.02
N LEU A 391 19.54 8.94 22.06
CA LEU A 391 19.61 9.31 20.64
C LEU A 391 18.25 9.75 20.10
N LEU A 392 17.17 9.05 20.46
CA LEU A 392 15.81 9.43 20.06
C LEU A 392 15.41 10.79 20.65
N ALA A 393 15.74 11.05 21.92
CA ALA A 393 15.50 12.35 22.55
C ALA A 393 16.28 13.48 21.87
N ALA A 394 17.54 13.23 21.50
CA ALA A 394 18.34 14.19 20.75
C ALA A 394 17.80 14.38 19.32
N ARG A 395 17.34 13.30 18.66
CA ARG A 395 16.72 13.38 17.33
C ARG A 395 15.48 14.24 17.33
N ALA A 396 14.64 14.15 18.36
CA ALA A 396 13.43 14.97 18.49
C ALA A 396 13.70 16.49 18.57
N GLN A 397 14.95 16.92 18.82
CA GLN A 397 15.34 18.33 18.79
C GLN A 397 15.88 18.79 17.42
N ARG A 398 16.06 17.87 16.48
CA ARG A 398 16.41 18.18 15.09
C ARG A 398 15.16 18.61 14.31
N PRO A 399 15.29 19.27 13.15
CA PRO A 399 14.20 19.35 12.19
C PRO A 399 13.58 17.97 11.96
N GLN A 400 12.25 17.91 11.99
CA GLN A 400 11.49 16.68 11.76
C GLN A 400 10.89 16.70 10.36
N PRO A 401 10.74 15.54 9.71
CA PRO A 401 10.05 15.44 8.44
C PRO A 401 8.60 15.91 8.59
N ALA A 402 8.07 16.54 7.55
CA ALA A 402 6.66 16.87 7.50
C ALA A 402 5.82 15.57 7.48
N ARG A 403 4.65 15.61 8.09
CA ARG A 403 3.68 14.52 8.05
C ARG A 403 2.55 14.90 7.11
N ASP A 404 2.20 14.01 6.18
CA ASP A 404 0.98 14.16 5.39
C ASP A 404 -0.18 13.56 6.20
N ASP A 405 -0.92 14.42 6.89
CA ASP A 405 -2.03 14.06 7.79
C ASP A 405 -3.25 13.50 7.06
N LYS A 406 -3.19 13.36 5.73
CA LYS A 406 -4.25 12.75 4.92
C LYS A 406 -4.52 11.31 5.36
N VAL A 407 -5.78 11.01 5.66
CA VAL A 407 -6.25 9.66 5.96
C VAL A 407 -6.75 9.03 4.66
N VAL A 408 -6.05 8.02 4.14
CA VAL A 408 -6.45 7.28 2.92
C VAL A 408 -7.13 5.96 3.29
N THR A 409 -8.30 5.67 2.70
CA THR A 409 -9.14 4.51 3.04
C THR A 409 -8.39 3.18 2.91
N ALA A 410 -7.84 2.86 1.74
CA ALA A 410 -7.13 1.60 1.52
C ALA A 410 -5.98 1.39 2.51
N TRP A 411 -5.20 2.43 2.78
CA TRP A 411 -3.98 2.34 3.58
C TRP A 411 -4.30 2.14 5.06
N ASN A 412 -5.29 2.88 5.55
CA ASN A 412 -5.80 2.70 6.90
C ASN A 412 -6.48 1.34 7.07
N ALA A 413 -7.23 0.86 6.07
CA ALA A 413 -7.83 -0.46 6.11
C ALA A 413 -6.79 -1.59 6.14
N MET A 414 -5.69 -1.46 5.38
CA MET A 414 -4.54 -2.39 5.49
C MET A 414 -3.93 -2.36 6.90
N ALA A 415 -3.79 -1.18 7.51
CA ALA A 415 -3.33 -1.06 8.90
C ALA A 415 -4.28 -1.73 9.89
N VAL A 416 -5.60 -1.59 9.71
CA VAL A 416 -6.61 -2.28 10.53
C VAL A 416 -6.46 -3.80 10.44
N THR A 417 -6.33 -4.34 9.23
CA THR A 417 -6.11 -5.79 9.02
C THR A 417 -4.85 -6.25 9.76
N ALA A 418 -3.73 -5.55 9.57
CA ALA A 418 -2.46 -5.88 10.21
C ALA A 418 -2.54 -5.81 11.75
N LEU A 419 -3.16 -4.77 12.30
CA LEU A 419 -3.35 -4.59 13.75
C LEU A 419 -4.25 -5.68 14.35
N ALA A 420 -5.33 -6.05 13.66
CA ALA A 420 -6.25 -7.08 14.12
C ALA A 420 -5.62 -8.48 14.11
N GLU A 421 -4.91 -8.84 13.04
CA GLU A 421 -4.21 -10.12 12.91
C GLU A 421 -3.02 -10.23 13.88
N ALA A 422 -2.19 -9.17 13.99
CA ALA A 422 -1.11 -9.12 14.97
C ALA A 422 -1.67 -9.16 16.40
N GLY A 423 -2.70 -8.38 16.69
CA GLY A 423 -3.35 -8.36 18.01
C GLY A 423 -3.90 -9.74 18.41
N ALA A 424 -4.52 -10.45 17.47
CA ALA A 424 -4.98 -11.82 17.67
C ALA A 424 -3.82 -12.81 17.88
N THR A 425 -2.74 -12.66 17.12
CA THR A 425 -1.54 -13.53 17.19
C THR A 425 -0.84 -13.41 18.54
N PHE A 426 -0.63 -12.18 19.03
CA PHE A 426 0.14 -11.92 20.24
C PHE A 426 -0.72 -11.73 21.51
N GLY A 427 -2.04 -11.91 21.41
CA GLY A 427 -2.96 -11.69 22.54
C GLY A 427 -3.01 -10.23 23.00
N ARG A 428 -2.85 -9.27 22.08
CA ARG A 428 -2.83 -7.83 22.33
C ARG A 428 -4.17 -7.19 21.96
N ALA A 429 -5.10 -7.19 22.91
CA ALA A 429 -6.43 -6.58 22.74
C ALA A 429 -6.34 -5.09 22.41
N ASP A 430 -5.34 -4.38 22.94
CA ASP A 430 -5.12 -2.97 22.66
C ASP A 430 -4.78 -2.69 21.19
N TRP A 431 -4.18 -3.65 20.47
CA TRP A 431 -3.94 -3.53 19.03
C TRP A 431 -5.21 -3.77 18.21
N ILE A 432 -6.03 -4.74 18.63
CA ILE A 432 -7.36 -4.97 18.03
C ILE A 432 -8.25 -3.73 18.23
N ASP A 433 -8.23 -3.14 19.43
CA ASP A 433 -9.00 -1.93 19.75
C ASP A 433 -8.52 -0.72 18.93
N LEU A 434 -7.21 -0.59 18.69
CA LEU A 434 -6.64 0.43 17.83
C LEU A 434 -7.11 0.26 16.37
N GLY A 435 -7.09 -0.97 15.84
CA GLY A 435 -7.66 -1.26 14.52
C GLY A 435 -9.16 -1.00 14.45
N ALA A 436 -9.92 -1.40 15.47
CA ALA A 436 -11.35 -1.16 15.56
C ALA A 436 -11.68 0.35 15.63
N TRP A 437 -10.90 1.15 16.36
CA TRP A 437 -11.04 2.61 16.37
C TRP A 437 -10.87 3.21 14.98
N CYS A 438 -9.82 2.83 14.26
CA CYS A 438 -9.56 3.31 12.91
C CYS A 438 -10.67 2.91 11.94
N ALA A 439 -11.14 1.65 11.99
CA ALA A 439 -12.26 1.19 11.16
C ALA A 439 -13.56 1.96 11.41
N ARG A 440 -13.88 2.30 12.67
CA ARG A 440 -15.06 3.14 12.99
C ARG A 440 -14.90 4.52 12.36
N ALA A 441 -13.73 5.14 12.51
CA ALA A 441 -13.48 6.47 11.96
C ALA A 441 -13.61 6.50 10.43
N LEU A 442 -13.14 5.47 9.73
CA LEU A 442 -13.33 5.33 8.29
C LEU A 442 -14.82 5.20 7.92
N LEU A 443 -15.59 4.37 8.63
CA LEU A 443 -17.02 4.23 8.37
C LEU A 443 -17.79 5.53 8.68
N ASP A 444 -17.45 6.22 9.75
CA ASP A 444 -18.14 7.45 10.17
C ASP A 444 -17.82 8.64 9.25
N THR A 445 -16.60 8.69 8.71
CA THR A 445 -16.12 9.85 7.94
C THR A 445 -16.17 9.59 6.44
N HIS A 446 -15.67 8.45 5.96
CA HIS A 446 -15.49 8.21 4.53
C HIS A 446 -16.71 7.57 3.86
N LEU A 447 -17.66 6.98 4.60
CA LEU A 447 -18.90 6.47 4.01
C LEU A 447 -19.98 7.58 4.04
N VAL A 448 -20.03 8.39 2.99
CA VAL A 448 -20.93 9.54 2.88
C VAL A 448 -22.13 9.17 2.01
N ASP A 449 -23.33 9.13 2.59
CA ASP A 449 -24.57 8.79 1.88
C ASP A 449 -24.48 7.47 1.08
N GLY A 450 -23.77 6.48 1.65
CA GLY A 450 -23.55 5.16 1.03
C GLY A 450 -22.43 5.14 -0.03
N THR A 451 -21.79 6.27 -0.34
CA THR A 451 -20.63 6.34 -1.22
C THR A 451 -19.35 6.38 -0.41
N LEU A 452 -18.45 5.41 -0.63
CA LEU A 452 -17.14 5.41 0.00
C LEU A 452 -16.22 6.45 -0.64
N ARG A 453 -15.51 7.19 0.20
CA ARG A 453 -14.60 8.26 -0.18
C ARG A 453 -13.16 7.79 -0.03
N ARG A 454 -12.27 8.36 -0.85
CA ARG A 454 -10.88 7.92 -0.88
C ARG A 454 -10.08 8.44 0.29
N SER A 455 -10.23 9.73 0.59
CA SER A 455 -9.41 10.40 1.60
C SER A 455 -10.19 11.42 2.42
N SER A 456 -9.61 11.79 3.56
CA SER A 456 -9.97 12.99 4.31
C SER A 456 -8.73 13.66 4.89
N LEU A 457 -8.86 14.94 5.25
CA LEU A 457 -7.85 15.71 5.97
C LEU A 457 -8.52 16.43 7.13
N ASP A 458 -8.02 16.25 8.35
CA ASP A 458 -8.61 16.83 9.57
C ASP A 458 -10.13 16.58 9.69
N GLY A 459 -10.56 15.36 9.34
CA GLY A 459 -11.98 14.96 9.32
C GLY A 459 -12.81 15.55 8.18
N HIS A 460 -12.23 16.36 7.30
CA HIS A 460 -12.90 16.88 6.11
C HIS A 460 -12.68 15.94 4.94
N VAL A 461 -13.78 15.35 4.48
CA VAL A 461 -13.81 14.37 3.39
C VAL A 461 -13.44 15.03 2.06
N GLY A 462 -12.53 14.39 1.32
CA GLY A 462 -12.15 14.80 -0.02
C GLY A 462 -13.23 14.51 -1.07
N ALA A 463 -13.23 15.30 -2.14
CA ALA A 463 -14.15 15.07 -3.26
C ALA A 463 -13.96 13.70 -3.96
N PRO A 464 -12.74 13.17 -4.13
CA PRO A 464 -12.53 11.90 -4.82
C PRO A 464 -13.24 10.71 -4.18
N VAL A 465 -13.91 9.92 -5.02
CA VAL A 465 -14.54 8.66 -4.61
C VAL A 465 -13.50 7.56 -4.46
N ALA A 466 -13.78 6.62 -3.57
CA ALA A 466 -12.93 5.45 -3.36
C ALA A 466 -12.80 4.58 -4.62
N ALA A 467 -11.60 4.05 -4.84
CA ALA A 467 -11.29 3.10 -5.90
C ALA A 467 -11.55 1.65 -5.43
N LEU A 468 -11.28 0.66 -6.29
CA LEU A 468 -11.49 -0.76 -5.96
C LEU A 468 -10.66 -1.20 -4.76
N ASP A 469 -9.40 -0.75 -4.67
CA ASP A 469 -8.47 -1.04 -3.58
C ASP A 469 -9.01 -0.54 -2.22
N ASP A 470 -9.57 0.67 -2.18
CA ASP A 470 -10.18 1.26 -1.00
C ASP A 470 -11.35 0.41 -0.49
N HIS A 471 -12.24 -0.04 -1.38
CA HIS A 471 -13.36 -0.90 -1.02
C HIS A 471 -12.86 -2.27 -0.56
N ALA A 472 -12.01 -2.91 -1.35
CA ALA A 472 -11.55 -4.27 -1.09
C ALA A 472 -10.75 -4.35 0.23
N ALA A 473 -9.84 -3.42 0.47
CA ALA A 473 -9.09 -3.35 1.72
C ALA A 473 -10.02 -3.11 2.92
N LEU A 474 -11.02 -2.23 2.80
CA LEU A 474 -11.99 -1.97 3.88
C LEU A 474 -12.86 -3.19 4.16
N VAL A 475 -13.32 -3.92 3.13
CA VAL A 475 -14.05 -5.19 3.32
C VAL A 475 -13.19 -6.17 4.11
N THR A 476 -11.95 -6.39 3.67
CA THR A 476 -11.01 -7.29 4.37
C THR A 476 -10.81 -6.87 5.82
N ALA A 477 -10.58 -5.58 6.09
CA ALA A 477 -10.42 -5.05 7.45
C ALA A 477 -11.63 -5.32 8.35
N LEU A 478 -12.84 -5.05 7.86
CA LEU A 478 -14.08 -5.26 8.61
C LEU A 478 -14.35 -6.74 8.85
N LEU A 479 -14.12 -7.60 7.85
CA LEU A 479 -14.28 -9.05 8.00
C LEU A 479 -13.22 -9.65 8.93
N THR A 480 -12.00 -9.13 8.95
CA THR A 480 -10.97 -9.50 9.93
C THR A 480 -11.35 -9.07 11.34
N LEU A 481 -11.85 -7.84 11.53
CA LEU A 481 -12.38 -7.39 12.82
C LEU A 481 -13.54 -8.27 13.30
N HIS A 482 -14.43 -8.71 12.40
CA HIS A 482 -15.48 -9.67 12.74
C HIS A 482 -14.90 -10.99 13.28
N GLN A 483 -13.89 -11.54 12.63
CA GLN A 483 -13.26 -12.81 13.04
C GLN A 483 -12.61 -12.73 14.43
N VAL A 484 -11.93 -11.61 14.73
CA VAL A 484 -11.22 -11.47 16.01
C VAL A 484 -12.12 -11.00 17.16
N THR A 485 -13.17 -10.21 16.88
CA THR A 485 -14.07 -9.65 17.90
C THR A 485 -15.42 -10.37 18.05
N GLY A 486 -15.85 -11.14 17.05
CA GLY A 486 -17.18 -11.74 16.98
C GLY A 486 -18.33 -10.77 16.70
N GLN A 487 -18.08 -9.45 16.59
CA GLN A 487 -19.15 -8.46 16.41
C GLN A 487 -19.70 -8.50 14.99
N THR A 488 -21.02 -8.69 14.85
CA THR A 488 -21.68 -8.84 13.54
C THR A 488 -21.82 -7.53 12.78
N THR A 489 -21.75 -6.37 13.46
CA THR A 489 -21.76 -5.05 12.81
C THR A 489 -20.63 -4.91 11.79
N TRP A 490 -19.45 -5.45 12.10
CA TRP A 490 -18.33 -5.47 11.17
C TRP A 490 -18.58 -6.35 9.96
N ARG A 491 -19.14 -7.54 10.17
CA ARG A 491 -19.55 -8.44 9.08
C ARG A 491 -20.55 -7.74 8.16
N ASP A 492 -21.62 -7.21 8.73
CA ASP A 492 -22.72 -6.65 7.96
C ASP A 492 -22.27 -5.40 7.19
N GLY A 493 -21.45 -4.54 7.80
CA GLY A 493 -20.81 -3.41 7.12
C GLY A 493 -19.86 -3.84 6.00
N GLY A 494 -18.98 -4.81 6.26
CA GLY A 494 -18.06 -5.34 5.25
C GLY A 494 -18.79 -5.96 4.06
N LEU A 495 -19.84 -6.74 4.28
CA LEU A 495 -20.63 -7.31 3.20
C LEU A 495 -21.39 -6.24 2.39
N ALA A 496 -21.89 -5.18 3.02
CA ALA A 496 -22.53 -4.08 2.31
C ALA A 496 -21.54 -3.30 1.42
N VAL A 497 -20.32 -3.04 1.91
CA VAL A 497 -19.26 -2.41 1.11
C VAL A 497 -18.83 -3.32 -0.05
N LEU A 498 -18.76 -4.64 0.18
CA LEU A 498 -18.44 -5.61 -0.87
C LEU A 498 -19.50 -5.62 -1.97
N ASP A 499 -20.78 -5.58 -1.61
CA ASP A 499 -21.89 -5.52 -2.57
C ASP A 499 -21.79 -4.27 -3.46
N ALA A 500 -21.53 -3.11 -2.86
CA ALA A 500 -21.30 -1.88 -3.61
C ALA A 500 -20.07 -1.97 -4.53
N ALA A 501 -18.97 -2.58 -4.05
CA ALA A 501 -17.78 -2.77 -4.87
C ALA A 501 -18.04 -3.67 -6.09
N ILE A 502 -18.80 -4.75 -5.92
CA ILE A 502 -19.20 -5.62 -7.03
C ILE A 502 -19.99 -4.84 -8.08
N GLU A 503 -20.94 -4.00 -7.66
CA GLU A 503 -21.75 -3.20 -8.58
C GLU A 503 -20.94 -2.14 -9.34
N LEU A 504 -19.98 -1.49 -8.68
CA LEU A 504 -19.21 -0.38 -9.25
C LEU A 504 -18.06 -0.83 -10.17
N PHE A 505 -17.40 -1.94 -9.81
CA PHE A 505 -16.09 -2.29 -10.37
C PHE A 505 -16.07 -3.58 -11.18
N ALA A 506 -17.01 -4.50 -10.98
CA ALA A 506 -17.02 -5.76 -11.75
C ALA A 506 -17.32 -5.49 -13.24
N ASP A 507 -16.59 -6.18 -14.12
CA ASP A 507 -16.91 -6.19 -15.54
C ASP A 507 -18.05 -7.17 -15.84
N VAL A 508 -19.21 -6.64 -16.17
CA VAL A 508 -20.37 -7.46 -16.55
C VAL A 508 -20.13 -8.23 -17.86
N ALA A 509 -19.24 -7.74 -18.74
CA ALA A 509 -18.91 -8.42 -20.00
C ALA A 509 -17.80 -9.48 -19.83
N GLU A 510 -16.95 -9.33 -18.82
CA GLU A 510 -15.79 -10.20 -18.56
C GLU A 510 -15.81 -10.71 -17.11
N PRO A 511 -16.52 -11.81 -16.81
CA PRO A 511 -16.66 -12.31 -15.44
C PRO A 511 -15.30 -12.52 -14.73
N GLY A 512 -15.18 -12.06 -13.48
CA GLY A 512 -13.93 -12.11 -12.71
C GLY A 512 -12.90 -11.02 -13.07
N ALA A 513 -13.20 -10.12 -14.02
CA ALA A 513 -12.40 -8.94 -14.27
C ALA A 513 -12.95 -7.72 -13.52
N TRP A 514 -12.04 -6.84 -13.11
CA TRP A 514 -12.34 -5.70 -12.25
C TRP A 514 -11.71 -4.43 -12.82
N TYR A 515 -12.44 -3.32 -12.76
CA TYR A 515 -11.91 -1.98 -12.98
C TYR A 515 -11.43 -1.38 -11.67
N ASP A 516 -10.38 -0.56 -11.70
CA ASP A 516 -9.90 0.11 -10.48
C ASP A 516 -10.72 1.36 -10.13
N ALA A 517 -11.36 1.99 -11.13
CA ALA A 517 -12.13 3.22 -10.98
C ALA A 517 -13.62 2.99 -11.28
N ALA A 518 -14.50 3.65 -10.51
CA ALA A 518 -15.96 3.52 -10.63
C ALA A 518 -16.56 4.29 -11.82
N GLY A 519 -15.90 5.38 -12.26
CA GLY A 519 -16.44 6.30 -13.28
C GLY A 519 -16.23 5.87 -14.73
N HIS A 520 -17.06 6.40 -15.63
CA HIS A 520 -16.99 6.18 -17.08
C HIS A 520 -16.41 7.39 -17.87
N ASP A 521 -16.19 8.53 -17.20
CA ASP A 521 -15.73 9.79 -17.83
C ASP A 521 -14.20 9.87 -17.98
N LEU A 522 -13.51 8.74 -17.82
CA LEU A 522 -12.06 8.62 -17.97
C LEU A 522 -11.73 8.25 -19.42
N VAL A 523 -10.56 8.72 -19.91
CA VAL A 523 -10.03 8.36 -21.24
C VAL A 523 -10.00 6.84 -21.44
N ALA A 524 -9.62 6.11 -20.39
CA ALA A 524 -9.81 4.67 -20.26
C ALA A 524 -10.04 4.34 -18.78
N ARG A 525 -10.92 3.37 -18.47
CA ARG A 525 -11.04 2.86 -17.09
C ARG A 525 -9.84 1.94 -16.81
N PRO A 526 -8.96 2.28 -15.85
CA PRO A 526 -7.77 1.49 -15.59
C PRO A 526 -8.11 0.10 -15.04
N ARG A 527 -7.22 -0.85 -15.36
CA ARG A 527 -7.12 -2.19 -14.79
C ARG A 527 -5.65 -2.51 -14.58
N ASP A 528 -5.18 -2.42 -13.36
CA ASP A 528 -3.86 -2.92 -13.00
C ASP A 528 -4.00 -4.21 -12.17
N PRO A 529 -3.76 -5.38 -12.78
CA PRO A 529 -3.86 -6.63 -12.06
C PRO A 529 -2.56 -6.98 -11.31
N VAL A 530 -1.51 -6.17 -11.42
CA VAL A 530 -0.17 -6.46 -10.92
C VAL A 530 0.01 -5.87 -9.53
N ASP A 531 0.51 -6.67 -8.58
CA ASP A 531 0.87 -6.17 -7.26
C ASP A 531 2.11 -5.27 -7.36
N GLY A 532 2.00 -4.05 -6.84
CA GLY A 532 3.08 -3.07 -6.77
C GLY A 532 3.57 -2.87 -5.33
N ALA A 533 3.80 -1.60 -4.95
CA ALA A 533 4.07 -1.24 -3.55
C ALA A 533 2.88 -1.54 -2.63
N THR A 534 1.67 -1.52 -3.20
CA THR A 534 0.45 -2.06 -2.60
C THR A 534 -0.08 -3.22 -3.45
N PRO A 535 -0.87 -4.13 -2.87
CA PRO A 535 -1.57 -5.13 -3.65
C PRO A 535 -2.50 -4.48 -4.70
N ALA A 536 -2.67 -5.14 -5.84
CA ALA A 536 -3.64 -4.72 -6.85
C ALA A 536 -5.07 -4.70 -6.28
N GLY A 537 -5.92 -3.79 -6.77
CA GLY A 537 -7.35 -3.79 -6.40
C GLY A 537 -8.01 -5.15 -6.68
N ALA A 538 -7.65 -5.79 -7.80
CA ALA A 538 -8.11 -7.11 -8.18
C ALA A 538 -7.62 -8.24 -7.24
N SER A 539 -6.40 -8.14 -6.67
CA SER A 539 -5.91 -9.14 -5.72
C SER A 539 -6.55 -8.96 -4.34
N LEU A 540 -6.74 -7.72 -3.90
CA LEU A 540 -7.46 -7.40 -2.66
C LEU A 540 -8.92 -7.85 -2.69
N ILE A 541 -9.63 -7.62 -3.80
CA ILE A 541 -11.04 -8.01 -3.89
C ILE A 541 -11.17 -9.54 -3.89
N ALA A 542 -10.17 -10.27 -4.38
CA ALA A 542 -10.12 -11.73 -4.23
C ALA A 542 -9.98 -12.15 -2.75
N GLU A 543 -9.11 -11.51 -1.95
CA GLU A 543 -9.04 -11.77 -0.49
C GLU A 543 -10.37 -11.44 0.21
N ALA A 544 -11.00 -10.32 -0.15
CA ALA A 544 -12.29 -9.91 0.38
C ALA A 544 -13.41 -10.93 0.04
N LEU A 545 -13.47 -11.40 -1.21
CA LEU A 545 -14.42 -12.43 -1.66
C LEU A 545 -14.18 -13.77 -0.96
N LEU A 546 -12.92 -14.15 -0.73
CA LEU A 546 -12.56 -15.34 0.04
C LEU A 546 -13.16 -15.28 1.45
N ALA A 547 -12.91 -14.21 2.19
CA ALA A 547 -13.46 -14.03 3.53
C ALA A 547 -15.00 -13.97 3.52
N ALA A 548 -15.58 -13.21 2.58
CA ALA A 548 -17.03 -13.07 2.47
C ALA A 548 -17.74 -14.39 2.12
N SER A 549 -17.12 -15.24 1.29
CA SER A 549 -17.67 -16.54 0.91
C SER A 549 -17.86 -17.49 2.11
N ALA A 550 -17.08 -17.29 3.18
CA ALA A 550 -17.17 -18.06 4.41
C ALA A 550 -18.05 -17.39 5.49
N LEU A 551 -18.09 -16.05 5.51
CA LEU A 551 -18.74 -15.29 6.59
C LEU A 551 -20.18 -14.88 6.27
N ALA A 552 -20.57 -14.88 4.99
CA ALA A 552 -21.93 -14.56 4.57
C ALA A 552 -22.92 -15.71 4.80
N LYS A 553 -24.22 -15.39 4.73
CA LYS A 553 -25.29 -16.40 4.74
C LYS A 553 -25.32 -17.20 3.43
N PHE A 554 -25.97 -18.36 3.47
CA PHE A 554 -26.23 -19.17 2.28
C PHE A 554 -26.95 -18.36 1.19
N GLY A 555 -26.53 -18.51 -0.07
CA GLY A 555 -26.94 -17.65 -1.19
C GLY A 555 -25.83 -16.63 -1.53
N PRO A 556 -25.73 -15.49 -0.81
CA PRO A 556 -24.62 -14.55 -1.01
C PRO A 556 -23.24 -15.20 -0.92
N ALA A 557 -23.02 -16.10 0.05
CA ALA A 557 -21.78 -16.87 0.18
C ALA A 557 -21.38 -17.61 -1.09
N SER A 558 -22.35 -18.25 -1.77
CA SER A 558 -22.11 -18.97 -3.02
C SER A 558 -21.75 -18.03 -4.17
N ARG A 559 -22.41 -16.87 -4.26
CA ARG A 559 -22.09 -15.84 -5.26
C ARG A 559 -20.66 -15.31 -5.07
N TYR A 560 -20.24 -15.05 -3.82
CA TYR A 560 -18.88 -14.60 -3.53
C TYR A 560 -17.84 -15.66 -3.88
N ALA A 561 -18.09 -16.93 -3.57
CA ALA A 561 -17.22 -18.03 -3.95
C ALA A 561 -17.07 -18.16 -5.47
N GLU A 562 -18.17 -18.03 -6.22
CA GLU A 562 -18.14 -18.10 -7.69
C GLU A 562 -17.35 -16.93 -8.30
N LEU A 563 -17.57 -15.71 -7.82
CA LEU A 563 -16.81 -14.53 -8.26
C LEU A 563 -15.32 -14.65 -7.90
N LEU A 564 -15.00 -15.21 -6.74
CA LEU A 564 -13.62 -15.52 -6.34
C LEU A 564 -12.97 -16.47 -7.34
N ASP A 565 -13.62 -17.59 -7.66
CA ASP A 565 -13.07 -18.59 -8.58
C ASP A 565 -12.85 -18.00 -9.98
N GLN A 566 -13.79 -17.18 -10.47
CA GLN A 566 -13.64 -16.45 -11.74
C GLN A 566 -12.47 -15.45 -11.71
N THR A 567 -12.28 -14.77 -10.59
CA THR A 567 -11.19 -13.79 -10.40
C THR A 567 -9.83 -14.50 -10.36
N LEU A 568 -9.72 -15.58 -9.59
CA LEU A 568 -8.49 -16.36 -9.49
C LEU A 568 -8.12 -17.06 -10.80
N ALA A 569 -9.09 -17.53 -11.58
CA ALA A 569 -8.83 -18.11 -12.91
C ALA A 569 -8.07 -17.16 -13.85
N ARG A 570 -8.29 -15.85 -13.73
CA ARG A 570 -7.56 -14.83 -14.51
C ARG A 570 -6.16 -14.55 -13.96
N SER A 571 -5.95 -14.72 -12.65
CA SER A 571 -4.65 -14.50 -11.99
C SER A 571 -3.57 -15.51 -12.38
N THR A 572 -3.96 -16.68 -12.90
CA THR A 572 -3.04 -17.78 -13.24
C THR A 572 -1.97 -17.36 -14.25
N VAL A 573 -2.30 -16.45 -15.18
CA VAL A 573 -1.35 -15.88 -16.14
C VAL A 573 -0.26 -15.07 -15.44
N LEU A 574 -0.63 -14.27 -14.43
CA LEU A 574 0.32 -13.46 -13.66
C LEU A 574 1.20 -14.36 -12.79
N LEU A 575 0.58 -15.28 -12.05
CA LEU A 575 1.29 -16.24 -11.22
C LEU A 575 2.34 -17.01 -12.05
N ALA A 576 1.97 -17.51 -13.23
CA ALA A 576 2.88 -18.28 -14.06
C ALA A 576 4.04 -17.45 -14.68
N LYS A 577 3.80 -16.18 -15.03
CA LYS A 577 4.73 -15.38 -15.85
C LYS A 577 5.51 -14.31 -15.09
N VAL A 578 4.91 -13.70 -14.07
CA VAL A 578 5.48 -12.57 -13.31
C VAL A 578 5.27 -12.77 -11.80
N PRO A 579 5.72 -13.91 -11.23
CA PRO A 579 5.38 -14.30 -9.86
C PRO A 579 5.80 -13.28 -8.78
N ARG A 580 6.91 -12.54 -9.00
CA ARG A 580 7.36 -11.48 -8.06
C ARG A 580 6.35 -10.36 -7.84
N SER A 581 5.49 -10.12 -8.82
CA SER A 581 4.46 -9.08 -8.80
C SER A 581 3.05 -9.66 -8.67
N ALA A 582 2.95 -10.87 -8.10
CA ALA A 582 1.69 -11.58 -7.86
C ALA A 582 1.67 -12.20 -6.45
N GLY A 583 2.33 -11.56 -5.49
CA GLY A 583 2.47 -12.06 -4.12
C GLY A 583 1.14 -12.16 -3.36
N HIS A 584 0.29 -11.16 -3.48
CA HIS A 584 -1.03 -11.16 -2.83
C HIS A 584 -2.00 -12.12 -3.54
N TRP A 585 -1.86 -12.24 -4.86
CA TRP A 585 -2.53 -13.30 -5.62
C TRP A 585 -2.16 -14.69 -5.12
N LEU A 586 -0.86 -14.97 -4.93
CA LEU A 586 -0.37 -16.23 -4.39
C LEU A 586 -0.95 -16.50 -2.99
N ALA A 587 -0.94 -15.49 -2.12
CA ALA A 587 -1.48 -15.56 -0.77
C ALA A 587 -2.97 -15.98 -0.75
N THR A 588 -3.77 -15.43 -1.67
CA THR A 588 -5.20 -15.73 -1.79
C THR A 588 -5.46 -17.07 -2.49
N ALA A 589 -4.71 -17.37 -3.55
CA ALA A 589 -4.78 -18.62 -4.30
C ALA A 589 -4.52 -19.84 -3.41
N VAL A 590 -3.47 -19.80 -2.59
CA VAL A 590 -3.14 -20.88 -1.64
C VAL A 590 -4.26 -21.08 -0.62
N ALA A 591 -4.80 -20.00 -0.05
CA ALA A 591 -5.89 -20.09 0.92
C ALA A 591 -7.17 -20.68 0.29
N ARG A 592 -7.45 -20.36 -0.98
CA ARG A 592 -8.58 -20.94 -1.72
C ARG A 592 -8.34 -22.42 -2.06
N LEU A 593 -7.14 -22.80 -2.47
CA LEU A 593 -6.76 -24.15 -2.88
C LEU A 593 -6.99 -25.19 -1.78
N HIS A 594 -6.70 -24.86 -0.52
CA HIS A 594 -6.97 -25.77 0.62
C HIS A 594 -8.45 -25.91 0.98
N GLY A 595 -9.33 -25.21 0.24
CA GLY A 595 -10.72 -24.94 0.55
C GLY A 595 -10.76 -23.97 1.72
N PRO A 596 -11.26 -22.72 1.59
CA PRO A 596 -11.05 -21.69 2.60
C PRO A 596 -11.33 -22.27 3.97
N LEU A 597 -10.25 -22.42 4.73
CA LEU A 597 -10.25 -23.26 5.92
C LEU A 597 -11.08 -22.51 6.96
N GLN A 598 -12.23 -23.06 7.31
CA GLN A 598 -13.15 -22.44 8.24
C GLN A 598 -13.04 -23.14 9.59
N ILE A 599 -12.70 -22.40 10.63
CA ILE A 599 -12.62 -22.90 12.00
C ILE A 599 -13.65 -22.15 12.83
N ALA A 600 -14.76 -22.83 13.12
CA ALA A 600 -15.80 -22.29 13.99
C ALA A 600 -15.61 -22.84 15.40
N VAL A 601 -15.28 -21.97 16.35
CA VAL A 601 -15.09 -22.34 17.76
C VAL A 601 -16.35 -21.99 18.55
N ALA A 602 -17.15 -23.02 18.84
CA ALA A 602 -18.34 -22.88 19.66
C ALA A 602 -17.93 -22.79 21.14
N GLN A 603 -18.17 -21.64 21.75
CA GLN A 603 -17.80 -21.35 23.13
C GLN A 603 -18.92 -21.77 24.10
N SER A 604 -18.52 -22.45 25.16
CA SER A 604 -19.34 -22.73 26.34
C SER A 604 -19.60 -21.46 27.16
N ASP A 605 -20.55 -21.51 28.09
CA ASP A 605 -20.84 -20.36 28.96
C ASP A 605 -19.67 -20.04 29.91
N ASP A 606 -18.83 -21.03 30.24
CA ASP A 606 -17.63 -20.91 31.08
C ASP A 606 -16.32 -20.84 30.24
N SER A 607 -16.41 -20.51 28.95
CA SER A 607 -15.26 -20.49 28.03
C SER A 607 -14.16 -19.53 28.49
N SER A 608 -12.91 -20.03 28.51
CA SER A 608 -11.71 -19.21 28.68
C SER A 608 -11.23 -18.55 27.37
N GLY A 609 -11.80 -18.94 26.22
CA GLY A 609 -11.35 -18.52 24.88
C GLY A 609 -10.05 -19.20 24.40
N ASP A 610 -9.50 -20.12 25.19
CA ASP A 610 -8.22 -20.78 24.94
C ASP A 610 -8.17 -21.56 23.62
N LEU A 611 -9.26 -22.25 23.27
CA LEU A 611 -9.34 -23.02 22.03
C LEU A 611 -9.39 -22.09 20.80
N ALA A 612 -10.05 -20.94 20.92
CA ALA A 612 -10.08 -19.92 19.87
C ALA A 612 -8.72 -19.25 19.67
N ALA A 613 -8.00 -18.96 20.75
CA ALA A 613 -6.63 -18.46 20.67
C ALA A 613 -5.70 -19.50 20.02
N ALA A 614 -5.81 -20.78 20.41
CA ALA A 614 -5.05 -21.86 19.79
C ALA A 614 -5.37 -22.02 18.29
N ALA A 615 -6.65 -21.92 17.90
CA ALA A 615 -7.07 -21.95 16.51
C ALA A 615 -6.38 -20.85 15.68
N ARG A 616 -6.38 -19.61 16.18
CA ARG A 616 -5.77 -18.46 15.49
C ARG A 616 -4.25 -18.58 15.33
N ILE A 617 -3.58 -19.21 16.29
CA ILE A 617 -2.14 -19.46 16.20
C ILE A 617 -1.83 -20.56 15.19
N ALA A 618 -2.57 -21.68 15.27
CA ALA A 618 -2.29 -22.88 14.49
C ALA A 618 -2.79 -22.84 13.05
N ALA A 619 -3.84 -22.06 12.75
CA ALA A 619 -4.42 -22.01 11.42
C ALA A 619 -3.44 -21.39 10.41
N PRO A 620 -3.36 -21.91 9.16
CA PRO A 620 -2.63 -21.26 8.09
C PRO A 620 -3.23 -19.89 7.75
N GLY A 621 -2.41 -19.00 7.19
CA GLY A 621 -2.81 -17.69 6.71
C GLY A 621 -3.95 -17.80 5.69
N GLY A 622 -4.93 -16.89 5.81
CA GLY A 622 -6.16 -16.92 5.01
C GLY A 622 -7.24 -17.88 5.50
N ALA A 623 -7.00 -18.64 6.58
CA ALA A 623 -8.06 -19.37 7.27
C ALA A 623 -9.05 -18.42 7.97
N ILE A 624 -10.33 -18.79 7.96
CA ILE A 624 -11.42 -18.05 8.58
C ILE A 624 -11.69 -18.62 9.96
N VAL A 625 -11.30 -17.87 11.00
CA VAL A 625 -11.45 -18.32 12.39
C VAL A 625 -12.46 -17.44 13.12
N VAL A 626 -13.58 -18.03 13.51
CA VAL A 626 -14.62 -17.33 14.29
C VAL A 626 -14.85 -18.05 15.61
N ALA A 627 -15.16 -17.29 16.66
CA ALA A 627 -15.50 -17.82 17.96
C ALA A 627 -16.75 -17.12 18.51
N GLY A 628 -17.63 -17.89 19.13
CA GLY A 628 -18.85 -17.35 19.70
C GLY A 628 -19.79 -18.43 20.23
N LYS A 629 -20.97 -18.00 20.69
CA LYS A 629 -22.01 -18.92 21.14
C LYS A 629 -22.64 -19.65 19.94
N ARG A 630 -23.25 -20.80 20.21
CA ARG A 630 -24.09 -21.52 19.23
C ARG A 630 -25.11 -20.56 18.60
N ASP A 631 -25.28 -20.67 17.28
CA ASP A 631 -26.24 -19.88 16.48
C ASP A 631 -26.00 -18.34 16.50
N SER A 632 -24.81 -17.89 16.92
CA SER A 632 -24.48 -16.44 16.96
C SER A 632 -23.93 -15.88 15.63
N ILE A 633 -23.35 -16.74 14.81
CA ILE A 633 -22.67 -16.43 13.53
C ILE A 633 -23.01 -17.56 12.56
N PRO A 634 -23.16 -17.32 11.23
CA PRO A 634 -23.51 -18.36 10.27
C PRO A 634 -22.67 -19.65 10.35
N LEU A 635 -21.37 -19.53 10.61
CA LEU A 635 -20.47 -20.68 10.78
C LEU A 635 -20.73 -21.51 12.07
N LEU A 636 -21.51 -20.98 13.01
CA LEU A 636 -21.91 -21.61 14.27
C LEU A 636 -23.40 -22.04 14.27
N ASP A 637 -24.09 -21.92 13.14
CA ASP A 637 -25.48 -22.38 13.01
C ASP A 637 -25.58 -23.90 13.22
N GLY A 638 -26.32 -24.30 14.23
CA GLY A 638 -26.47 -25.69 14.67
C GLY A 638 -25.23 -26.30 15.33
N ARG A 639 -24.16 -25.54 15.54
CA ARG A 639 -22.87 -26.00 16.09
C ARG A 639 -22.67 -25.43 17.49
N GLY A 640 -22.44 -26.30 18.47
CA GLY A 640 -22.39 -25.92 19.87
C GLY A 640 -21.25 -26.57 20.64
N PRO A 641 -21.06 -26.19 21.91
CA PRO A 641 -20.13 -26.87 22.81
C PRO A 641 -20.36 -28.38 22.85
N VAL A 642 -19.29 -29.16 23.02
CA VAL A 642 -19.35 -30.63 23.13
C VAL A 642 -19.10 -31.02 24.58
N ASN A 643 -20.05 -31.72 25.19
CA ASN A 643 -20.00 -32.14 26.61
C ASN A 643 -19.74 -30.97 27.58
N GLY A 644 -20.24 -29.77 27.27
CA GLY A 644 -20.07 -28.57 28.09
C GLY A 644 -18.72 -27.86 27.91
N ALA A 645 -17.83 -28.35 27.06
CA ALA A 645 -16.56 -27.71 26.73
C ALA A 645 -16.60 -27.03 25.36
N ASP A 646 -15.73 -26.03 25.17
CA ASP A 646 -15.53 -25.39 23.87
C ASP A 646 -15.20 -26.44 22.80
N ALA A 647 -15.74 -26.24 21.59
CA ALA A 647 -15.56 -27.17 20.48
C ALA A 647 -15.20 -26.43 19.19
N ALA A 648 -14.11 -26.85 18.54
CA ALA A 648 -13.68 -26.34 17.26
C ALA A 648 -14.16 -27.26 16.13
N TYR A 649 -14.85 -26.68 15.15
CA TYR A 649 -15.33 -27.32 13.93
C TYR A 649 -14.47 -26.85 12.77
N VAL A 650 -13.61 -27.74 12.26
CA VAL A 650 -12.72 -27.45 11.12
C VAL A 650 -13.39 -27.91 9.83
N CYS A 651 -13.60 -26.98 8.91
CA CYS A 651 -14.24 -27.23 7.62
C CYS A 651 -13.34 -26.82 6.47
N ARG A 652 -13.30 -27.65 5.42
CA ARG A 652 -12.62 -27.40 4.15
C ARG A 652 -13.67 -27.26 3.07
N GLY A 653 -13.91 -26.03 2.63
CA GLY A 653 -15.05 -25.71 1.78
C GLY A 653 -16.37 -26.03 2.48
N THR A 654 -17.14 -26.99 1.94
CA THR A 654 -18.46 -27.38 2.47
C THR A 654 -18.43 -28.62 3.37
N VAL A 655 -17.26 -29.21 3.61
CA VAL A 655 -17.10 -30.45 4.39
C VAL A 655 -16.45 -30.12 5.73
N CYS A 656 -17.05 -30.58 6.83
CA CYS A 656 -16.51 -30.39 8.17
C CYS A 656 -16.09 -31.72 8.80
N ASP A 657 -14.99 -31.68 9.54
CA ASP A 657 -14.54 -32.78 10.39
C ASP A 657 -15.40 -32.92 11.66
N LEU A 658 -15.21 -34.03 12.38
CA LEU A 658 -15.70 -34.15 13.76
C LEU A 658 -15.09 -33.04 14.65
N PRO A 659 -15.89 -32.44 15.55
CA PRO A 659 -15.41 -31.38 16.42
C PRO A 659 -14.34 -31.89 17.38
N VAL A 660 -13.39 -31.02 17.71
CA VAL A 660 -12.34 -31.26 18.71
C VAL A 660 -12.46 -30.27 19.86
N THR A 661 -12.10 -30.69 21.06
CA THR A 661 -12.28 -29.92 22.30
C THR A 661 -10.97 -29.52 22.98
N ASP A 662 -9.83 -29.91 22.40
CA ASP A 662 -8.51 -29.63 22.94
C ASP A 662 -7.54 -29.13 21.85
N ARG A 663 -6.45 -28.50 22.30
CA ARG A 663 -5.51 -27.78 21.44
C ARG A 663 -4.68 -28.72 20.57
N ASP A 664 -4.29 -29.88 21.09
CA ASP A 664 -3.42 -30.82 20.39
C ASP A 664 -4.20 -31.51 19.25
N ALA A 665 -5.45 -31.89 19.53
CA ALA A 665 -6.34 -32.43 18.52
C ALA A 665 -6.70 -31.40 17.44
N LEU A 666 -6.82 -30.11 17.81
CA LEU A 666 -6.98 -29.03 16.84
C LEU A 666 -5.75 -28.86 15.97
N ALA A 667 -4.56 -28.77 16.56
CA ALA A 667 -3.31 -28.65 15.82
C ALA A 667 -3.06 -29.82 14.87
N ALA A 668 -3.44 -31.05 15.24
CA ALA A 668 -3.33 -32.22 14.36
C ALA A 668 -4.31 -32.20 13.17
N LYS A 669 -5.34 -31.35 13.21
CA LYS A 669 -6.33 -31.18 12.14
C LYS A 669 -6.01 -30.06 11.17
N LEU A 670 -5.12 -29.15 11.54
CA LEU A 670 -4.71 -27.98 10.77
C LEU A 670 -3.37 -28.29 10.12
#